data_AF-A0A8T0EBD6-F1
#
_entry.id   AF-A0A8T0EBD6-F1
#
_cell.length_a   1.000
_cell.length_b   1.000
_cell.length_c   1.000
_cell.angle_alpha   90.00
_cell.angle_beta   90.00
_cell.angle_gamma   90.00
#
_symmetry.space_group_name_H-M   'P 1'
#
loop_
_entity.id
_entity.type
_entity.pdbx_description
1 polymer ?
#
loop_
_entity_poly.entity_id
_entity_poly.type
_entity_poly.pdbx_seq_one_letter_code
_entity_poly.pdbx_strand_id
1 'polypeptide(L)'
;MNSFDEQGNGTLSFSWKSRDGLPNPFVHYPSPSYGMDARQIFQVHPLGRTTFTVPAPSVPSTWLVRAFGMNSDKGFGLLPAPFRFSFIRPFVMNVQMPSKCKIGEQIGIRITVFNYLQTEIEALVILGSSPHYQFVNVETVTKTESQTDTNEHHHLIFVKSGRTAVVYMPIVATTLGVVNVTVMAKSQTFKNIVTNLLVVQPEGILIEAHQRPFRPRPGSRHYVFGSNKATVSVTGDLIGAIFPKIPLNAESMLKKPDWCGEQNMFNFAANLYTLLYLRLIGQHDLQVERETFRHLRTGYQRQLSYQLNDGSFTVFRWNASPSVWLTAFCARVFHQAIVREWEPFITIDPKVIQSAIRWLLQQQSAEGAFCETTPFPYDRKMNLTSSRLKDPVKYRNISLTAHVLITLAEVSDIGGDLGSAVERARRSAQHYLEKILYSLRDAKDPYEIAIVTYALTLVGSDDGEAAFNALDAKMRETAGLHYWGREAVPPPLIRIDSNRPHLLPRLTPKYDALNVETTAYALLTHIKRQAVIQREIVHWINIHRSTDHGWASTQDTIVALQALMAYAAQNRPQNGLDVTVTVELPSVPGYSQHVQIDENNLSQLQTIQIPRACGTAVVKAQGTGVALVQLSVDYNVDRQQLLTPPPLSAFNLDVTVSYSGRNNSHIKLRSCQSWTLQSESQTSGMAVLVASIPTGYGIEQRELNAYVQSGEVPHLREARFKEGKWTSTSNIWKSPQYVCPSQSDDGVQLPT
;
A
#
# COMPACT_ATOMS: atom_id res chain seq x y z
N MET A 1 -6.43 28.50 -0.01
CA MET A 1 -5.81 27.48 -0.89
C MET A 1 -6.71 26.28 -0.89
N ASN A 2 -7.21 25.87 -2.05
CA ASN A 2 -8.12 24.73 -2.17
C ASN A 2 -7.28 23.46 -2.22
N SER A 3 -7.30 22.64 -1.17
CA SER A 3 -6.70 21.30 -1.23
C SER A 3 -7.79 20.26 -1.37
N PHE A 4 -7.59 19.31 -2.28
CA PHE A 4 -8.42 18.11 -2.40
C PHE A 4 -8.07 17.17 -1.26
N ASP A 5 -9.07 16.77 -0.47
CA ASP A 5 -8.89 15.73 0.54
C ASP A 5 -9.04 14.36 -0.13
N GLU A 6 -7.96 13.58 -0.14
CA GLU A 6 -7.87 12.27 -0.79
C GLU A 6 -8.52 11.15 0.05
N GLN A 7 -8.84 11.38 1.33
CA GLN A 7 -9.33 10.34 2.25
C GLN A 7 -10.85 10.39 2.49
N GLY A 8 -11.50 11.53 2.27
CA GLY A 8 -12.85 11.80 2.78
C GLY A 8 -14.02 11.64 1.83
N ASN A 9 -13.90 11.05 0.63
CA ASN A 9 -14.99 11.00 -0.37
C ASN A 9 -15.75 12.35 -0.54
N GLY A 10 -15.07 13.46 -0.24
CA GLY A 10 -15.65 14.75 0.09
C GLY A 10 -14.89 15.88 -0.59
N THR A 11 -15.64 16.69 -1.32
CA THR A 11 -15.19 17.83 -2.12
C THR A 11 -14.77 19.04 -1.27
N LEU A 12 -13.78 19.79 -1.79
CA LEU A 12 -13.43 21.18 -1.44
C LEU A 12 -13.30 21.51 0.06
N SER A 13 -12.06 21.45 0.56
CA SER A 13 -11.71 22.09 1.84
C SER A 13 -11.50 23.60 1.65
N PHE A 14 -12.25 24.42 2.39
CA PHE A 14 -12.10 25.88 2.39
C PHE A 14 -11.37 26.31 3.66
N SER A 15 -10.23 26.99 3.50
CA SER A 15 -9.51 27.62 4.61
C SER A 15 -10.08 29.02 4.87
N TRP A 16 -10.69 29.24 6.04
CA TRP A 16 -10.93 30.59 6.55
C TRP A 16 -9.77 31.01 7.44
N LYS A 17 -9.30 32.25 7.31
CA LYS A 17 -8.45 32.88 8.31
C LYS A 17 -9.35 33.68 9.25
N SER A 18 -9.34 33.33 10.53
CA SER A 18 -9.92 34.17 11.58
C SER A 18 -9.24 35.54 11.60
N ARG A 19 -9.96 36.57 12.04
CA ARG A 19 -9.44 37.92 12.27
C ARG A 19 -8.32 37.95 13.32
N ASP A 20 -8.24 36.90 14.16
CA ASP A 20 -7.29 36.78 15.28
C ASP A 20 -6.07 35.87 14.99
N GLY A 21 -5.83 35.50 13.72
CA GLY A 21 -4.60 34.82 13.30
C GLY A 21 -4.42 33.35 13.75
N LEU A 22 -5.30 32.83 14.61
CA LEU A 22 -5.28 31.41 15.03
C LEU A 22 -5.94 30.49 13.97
N PRO A 23 -5.30 29.40 13.54
CA PRO A 23 -5.94 28.37 12.73
C PRO A 23 -6.91 27.56 13.59
N ASN A 24 -8.21 27.54 13.23
CA ASN A 24 -9.23 26.68 13.84
C ASN A 24 -10.10 26.04 12.73
N PRO A 25 -10.85 24.95 13.01
CA PRO A 25 -10.87 23.74 12.18
C PRO A 25 -11.64 23.85 10.87
N PHE A 26 -11.29 22.95 9.95
CA PHE A 26 -11.93 22.81 8.64
C PHE A 26 -13.43 22.55 8.75
N VAL A 27 -14.21 23.25 7.93
CA VAL A 27 -15.58 22.83 7.61
C VAL A 27 -15.47 21.86 6.44
N HIS A 28 -15.60 20.57 6.74
CA HIS A 28 -15.76 19.56 5.69
C HIS A 28 -17.17 19.69 5.13
N TYR A 29 -17.26 20.02 3.85
CA TYR A 29 -18.54 19.95 3.15
C TYR A 29 -18.76 18.49 2.73
N PRO A 30 -19.89 17.87 3.11
CA PRO A 30 -20.23 16.56 2.60
C PRO A 30 -20.35 16.64 1.07
N SER A 31 -20.15 15.50 0.40
CA SER A 31 -20.37 15.40 -1.05
C SER A 31 -21.72 16.06 -1.42
N PRO A 32 -21.79 16.98 -2.40
CA PRO A 32 -23.00 17.70 -2.77
C PRO A 32 -24.15 16.77 -3.13
N SER A 33 -23.84 15.55 -3.56
CA SER A 33 -24.80 14.51 -3.87
C SER A 33 -25.17 13.64 -2.67
N TYR A 34 -24.25 13.30 -1.76
CA TYR A 34 -24.48 12.37 -0.63
C TYR A 34 -25.41 11.17 -0.95
N GLY A 35 -25.22 10.53 -2.11
CA GLY A 35 -26.05 9.41 -2.58
C GLY A 35 -27.33 9.80 -3.33
N MET A 36 -27.66 11.09 -3.43
CA MET A 36 -28.56 11.61 -4.48
C MET A 36 -27.82 11.46 -5.80
N ASP A 37 -28.21 10.48 -6.61
CA ASP A 37 -27.65 10.28 -7.93
C ASP A 37 -28.01 11.49 -8.81
N ALA A 38 -27.19 12.55 -8.75
CA ALA A 38 -27.35 13.78 -9.51
C ALA A 38 -27.21 13.55 -11.03
N ARG A 39 -27.01 12.29 -11.45
CA ARG A 39 -27.04 11.84 -12.84
C ARG A 39 -28.42 11.38 -13.31
N GLN A 40 -29.44 11.35 -12.46
CA GLN A 40 -30.80 11.07 -12.93
C GLN A 40 -31.36 12.29 -13.66
N ILE A 41 -31.28 12.25 -14.98
CA ILE A 41 -32.06 13.11 -15.85
C ILE A 41 -33.52 12.65 -15.70
N PHE A 42 -34.32 13.42 -14.97
CA PHE A 42 -35.74 13.12 -14.82
C PHE A 42 -36.48 13.59 -16.07
N GLN A 43 -36.98 12.65 -16.88
CA GLN A 43 -38.00 13.00 -17.86
C GLN A 43 -39.27 13.38 -17.11
N VAL A 44 -39.69 14.64 -17.25
CA VAL A 44 -40.92 15.14 -16.65
C VAL A 44 -42.10 14.48 -17.37
N HIS A 45 -43.04 13.91 -16.62
CA HIS A 45 -44.24 13.28 -17.18
C HIS A 45 -44.98 14.27 -18.12
N PRO A 46 -45.70 13.81 -19.16
CA PRO A 46 -46.48 14.68 -20.07
C PRO A 46 -47.47 15.64 -19.37
N LEU A 47 -47.82 15.36 -18.12
CA LEU A 47 -48.67 16.20 -17.25
C LEU A 47 -47.89 17.36 -16.58
N GLY A 48 -46.60 17.54 -16.88
CA GLY A 48 -45.78 18.66 -16.38
C GLY A 48 -45.34 18.56 -14.91
N ARG A 49 -45.58 17.43 -14.26
CA ARG A 49 -45.19 17.20 -12.85
C ARG A 49 -44.62 15.80 -12.66
N THR A 50 -43.49 15.71 -11.96
CA THR A 50 -42.89 14.46 -11.49
C THR A 50 -42.62 14.59 -9.99
N THR A 51 -42.95 13.55 -9.23
CA THR A 51 -42.65 13.46 -7.79
C THR A 51 -41.66 12.33 -7.57
N PHE A 52 -40.64 12.57 -6.76
CA PHE A 52 -39.66 11.56 -6.38
C PHE A 52 -39.44 11.59 -4.87
N THR A 53 -38.99 10.47 -4.32
CA THR A 53 -38.69 10.32 -2.91
C THR A 53 -37.23 9.93 -2.78
N VAL A 54 -36.50 10.66 -1.94
CA VAL A 54 -35.06 10.46 -1.72
C VAL A 54 -34.83 10.28 -0.22
N PRO A 55 -33.99 9.32 0.20
CA PRO A 55 -33.65 9.15 1.60
C PRO A 55 -32.95 10.39 2.16
N ALA A 56 -33.33 10.79 3.37
CA ALA A 56 -32.71 11.89 4.10
C ALA A 56 -31.21 11.61 4.34
N PRO A 57 -30.29 12.56 4.06
CA PRO A 57 -28.90 12.47 4.47
C PRO A 57 -28.77 12.27 5.98
N SER A 58 -27.84 11.40 6.39
CA SER A 58 -27.57 11.11 7.81
C SER A 58 -26.83 12.23 8.52
N VAL A 59 -26.18 13.13 7.77
CA VAL A 59 -25.40 14.25 8.32
C VAL A 59 -26.34 15.39 8.76
N PRO A 60 -26.28 15.81 10.04
CA PRO A 60 -27.10 16.91 10.54
C PRO A 60 -26.58 18.24 10.00
N SER A 61 -27.14 18.68 8.88
CA SER A 61 -26.80 19.95 8.23
C SER A 61 -28.03 20.58 7.57
N THR A 62 -27.89 21.84 7.18
CA THR A 62 -28.86 22.53 6.33
C THR A 62 -28.46 22.34 4.87
N TRP A 63 -29.32 21.68 4.10
CA TRP A 63 -29.13 21.41 2.69
C TRP A 63 -29.82 22.46 1.82
N LEU A 64 -29.16 22.85 0.74
CA LEU A 64 -29.65 23.80 -0.25
C LEU A 64 -29.90 23.04 -1.56
N VAL A 65 -31.16 22.89 -1.93
CA VAL A 65 -31.56 22.22 -3.16
C VAL A 65 -31.75 23.26 -4.26
N ARG A 66 -30.98 23.12 -5.34
CA ARG A 66 -31.14 23.88 -6.58
C ARG A 66 -31.54 22.92 -7.70
N ALA A 67 -32.43 23.36 -8.56
CA ALA A 67 -32.86 22.61 -9.72
C ALA A 67 -32.72 23.48 -10.97
N PHE A 68 -32.31 22.86 -12.07
CA PHE A 68 -32.38 23.43 -13.41
C PHE A 68 -33.12 22.45 -14.33
N GLY A 69 -33.82 22.98 -15.31
CA GLY A 69 -34.53 22.20 -16.31
C GLY A 69 -34.15 22.67 -17.71
N MET A 70 -34.23 21.77 -18.68
CA MET A 70 -34.02 22.08 -20.08
C MET A 70 -35.22 21.56 -20.87
N ASN A 71 -35.82 22.43 -21.67
CA ASN A 71 -36.94 22.12 -22.54
C ASN A 71 -36.57 22.51 -23.98
N SER A 72 -36.98 21.71 -24.98
CA SER A 72 -36.73 21.99 -26.40
C SER A 72 -37.30 23.34 -26.84
N ASP A 73 -38.48 23.72 -26.31
CA ASP A 73 -39.24 24.87 -26.80
C ASP A 73 -38.96 26.13 -25.97
N LYS A 74 -38.79 25.95 -24.65
CA LYS A 74 -38.61 27.04 -23.68
C LYS A 74 -37.16 27.24 -23.23
N GLY A 75 -36.24 26.40 -23.69
CA GLY A 75 -34.82 26.48 -23.37
C GLY A 75 -34.49 26.10 -21.93
N PHE A 76 -33.42 26.70 -21.40
CA PHE A 76 -32.89 26.44 -20.06
C PHE A 76 -33.59 27.30 -19.00
N GLY A 77 -34.05 26.67 -17.92
CA GLY A 77 -34.65 27.34 -16.77
C GLY A 77 -33.94 26.96 -15.47
N LEU A 78 -33.76 27.94 -14.58
CA LEU A 78 -33.17 27.75 -13.26
C LEU A 78 -34.19 28.11 -12.16
N LEU A 79 -34.19 27.34 -11.07
CA LEU A 79 -34.99 27.68 -9.89
C LEU A 79 -34.50 29.03 -9.29
N PRO A 80 -35.37 30.03 -9.12
CA PRO A 80 -34.96 31.39 -8.75
C PRO A 80 -34.37 31.49 -7.34
N ALA A 81 -34.84 30.67 -6.40
CA ALA A 81 -34.30 30.59 -5.04
C ALA A 81 -34.09 29.13 -4.63
N PRO A 82 -32.96 28.79 -3.97
CA PRO A 82 -32.72 27.44 -3.49
C PRO A 82 -33.71 27.08 -2.39
N PHE A 83 -34.23 25.86 -2.43
CA PHE A 83 -35.06 25.33 -1.35
C PHE A 83 -34.16 24.90 -0.18
N ARG A 84 -34.50 25.32 1.04
CA ARG A 84 -33.72 25.05 2.24
C ARG A 84 -34.37 23.94 3.04
N PHE A 85 -33.61 22.91 3.40
CA PHE A 85 -34.10 21.81 4.22
C PHE A 85 -33.09 21.48 5.34
N SER A 86 -33.55 21.38 6.58
CA SER A 86 -32.68 21.07 7.74
C SER A 86 -32.89 19.64 8.21
N PHE A 87 -31.82 18.87 8.30
CA PHE A 87 -31.82 17.53 8.91
C PHE A 87 -31.24 17.53 10.33
N ILE A 88 -31.11 18.70 10.95
CA ILE A 88 -30.63 18.81 12.34
C ILE A 88 -31.72 18.24 13.26
N ARG A 89 -31.37 17.18 14.00
CA ARG A 89 -32.27 16.56 14.97
C ARG A 89 -32.31 17.41 16.24
N PRO A 90 -33.48 17.58 16.88
CA PRO A 90 -33.59 18.37 18.11
C PRO A 90 -32.74 17.83 19.28
N PHE A 91 -32.53 16.51 19.30
CA PHE A 91 -31.73 15.79 20.29
C PHE A 91 -30.80 14.82 19.56
N VAL A 92 -29.50 14.94 19.79
CA VAL A 92 -28.48 14.07 19.18
C VAL A 92 -27.32 13.86 20.15
N MET A 93 -26.72 12.67 20.12
CA MET A 93 -25.48 12.38 20.82
C MET A 93 -24.36 12.05 19.83
N ASN A 94 -23.15 12.48 20.16
CA ASN A 94 -21.93 12.08 19.48
C ASN A 94 -21.10 11.22 20.43
N VAL A 95 -20.69 10.03 19.98
CA VAL A 95 -19.91 9.07 20.77
C VAL A 95 -18.52 8.98 20.17
N GLN A 96 -17.55 9.60 20.83
CA GLN A 96 -16.14 9.59 20.45
C GLN A 96 -15.41 8.48 21.19
N MET A 97 -14.84 7.55 20.44
CA MET A 97 -14.00 6.46 20.93
C MET A 97 -13.00 6.06 19.84
N PRO A 98 -11.84 5.49 20.19
CA PRO A 98 -10.92 4.95 19.21
C PRO A 98 -11.55 3.75 18.46
N SER A 99 -11.18 3.58 17.20
CA SER A 99 -11.63 2.45 16.37
C SER A 99 -10.82 1.17 16.60
N LYS A 100 -9.60 1.31 17.14
CA LYS A 100 -8.67 0.21 17.44
C LYS A 100 -8.10 0.40 18.84
N CYS A 101 -7.91 -0.69 19.55
CA CYS A 101 -7.21 -0.72 20.84
C CYS A 101 -6.44 -2.02 20.99
N LYS A 102 -5.57 -2.09 21.99
CA LYS A 102 -4.99 -3.35 22.45
C LYS A 102 -5.81 -3.93 23.59
N ILE A 103 -5.81 -5.26 23.68
CA ILE A 103 -6.43 -5.96 24.81
C ILE A 103 -5.83 -5.46 26.13
N GLY A 104 -6.67 -5.27 27.14
CA GLY A 104 -6.27 -4.75 28.46
C GLY A 104 -6.14 -3.24 28.57
N GLU A 105 -6.19 -2.48 27.47
CA GLU A 105 -6.21 -1.00 27.53
C GLU A 105 -7.54 -0.48 28.11
N GLN A 106 -7.44 0.50 29.02
CA GLN A 106 -8.59 1.26 29.51
C GLN A 106 -8.89 2.41 28.54
N ILE A 107 -10.07 2.38 27.93
CA ILE A 107 -10.48 3.32 26.89
C ILE A 107 -11.56 4.23 27.43
N GLY A 108 -11.31 5.54 27.46
CA GLY A 108 -12.32 6.53 27.77
C GLY A 108 -13.25 6.78 26.58
N ILE A 109 -14.53 6.45 26.69
CA ILE A 109 -15.54 6.86 25.71
C ILE A 109 -16.04 8.25 26.10
N ARG A 110 -15.93 9.22 25.18
CA ARG A 110 -16.46 10.58 25.37
C ARG A 110 -17.79 10.73 24.63
N ILE A 111 -18.86 10.89 25.39
CA ILE A 111 -20.22 11.04 24.88
C ILE A 111 -20.63 12.50 25.02
N THR A 112 -20.94 13.17 23.92
CA THR A 112 -21.43 14.56 23.92
C THR A 112 -22.88 14.58 23.50
N VAL A 113 -23.77 15.03 24.38
CA VAL A 113 -25.21 15.15 24.14
C VAL A 113 -25.55 16.59 23.81
N PHE A 114 -26.21 16.82 22.68
CA PHE A 114 -26.60 18.13 22.18
C PHE A 114 -28.11 18.34 22.35
N ASN A 115 -28.46 19.49 22.92
CA ASN A 115 -29.85 19.93 23.02
C ASN A 115 -30.08 21.15 22.10
N TYR A 116 -30.77 20.94 20.99
CA TYR A 116 -31.18 22.00 20.06
C TYR A 116 -32.61 22.50 20.33
N LEU A 117 -33.29 22.00 21.35
CA LEU A 117 -34.60 22.50 21.77
C LEU A 117 -34.46 23.81 22.55
N GLN A 118 -35.56 24.55 22.61
CA GLN A 118 -35.64 25.80 23.38
C GLN A 118 -35.80 25.58 24.89
N THR A 119 -36.04 24.34 25.33
CA THR A 119 -36.23 23.95 26.73
C THR A 119 -35.08 23.09 27.23
N GLU A 120 -34.85 23.09 28.55
CA GLU A 120 -33.94 22.14 29.18
C GLU A 120 -34.50 20.72 29.08
N ILE A 121 -33.61 19.74 28.89
CA ILE A 121 -33.96 18.32 28.83
C ILE A 121 -33.22 17.54 29.90
N GLU A 122 -33.95 16.59 30.48
CA GLU A 122 -33.38 15.50 31.27
C GLU A 122 -33.14 14.32 30.34
N ALA A 123 -31.89 13.83 30.30
CA ALA A 123 -31.49 12.70 29.47
C ALA A 123 -30.72 11.66 30.28
N LEU A 124 -31.08 10.40 30.09
CA LEU A 124 -30.41 9.24 30.63
C LEU A 124 -29.49 8.64 29.55
N VAL A 125 -28.19 8.63 29.80
CA VAL A 125 -27.19 7.99 28.95
C VAL A 125 -26.90 6.60 29.50
N ILE A 126 -27.01 5.58 28.65
CA ILE A 126 -26.92 4.16 28.98
C ILE A 126 -25.82 3.54 28.12
N LEU A 127 -24.82 2.93 28.76
CA LEU A 127 -23.90 2.00 28.11
C LEU A 127 -24.50 0.59 28.20
N GLY A 128 -24.68 -0.08 27.06
CA GLY A 128 -25.20 -1.45 27.02
C GLY A 128 -24.24 -2.43 27.70
N SER A 129 -24.79 -3.49 28.29
CA SER A 129 -23.98 -4.60 28.80
C SER A 129 -23.43 -5.45 27.65
N SER A 130 -22.23 -6.01 27.82
CA SER A 130 -21.62 -6.89 26.83
C SER A 130 -20.65 -7.86 27.51
N PRO A 131 -20.55 -9.13 27.06
CA PRO A 131 -19.54 -10.04 27.57
C PRO A 131 -18.11 -9.70 27.09
N HIS A 132 -18.00 -8.79 26.10
CA HIS A 132 -16.76 -8.48 25.39
C HIS A 132 -16.00 -7.28 25.97
N TYR A 133 -16.65 -6.49 26.82
CA TYR A 133 -16.03 -5.37 27.52
C TYR A 133 -16.61 -5.22 28.93
N GLN A 134 -15.85 -4.59 29.79
CA GLN A 134 -16.26 -4.26 31.16
C GLN A 134 -16.16 -2.75 31.36
N PHE A 135 -17.10 -2.17 32.11
CA PHE A 135 -17.01 -0.78 32.51
C PHE A 135 -16.03 -0.63 33.67
N VAL A 136 -15.29 0.47 33.70
CA VAL A 136 -14.33 0.78 34.77
C VAL A 136 -14.97 1.73 35.78
N ASN A 137 -15.33 1.23 36.95
CA ASN A 137 -15.79 2.06 38.06
C ASN A 137 -14.59 2.76 38.71
N VAL A 138 -14.59 4.09 38.61
CA VAL A 138 -13.64 4.94 39.33
C VAL A 138 -14.32 5.39 40.62
N GLU A 139 -14.35 4.52 41.63
CA GLU A 139 -14.66 4.96 42.98
C GLU A 139 -13.50 5.83 43.52
N THR A 140 -13.85 6.85 44.30
CA THR A 140 -12.95 7.86 44.89
C THR A 140 -11.52 7.38 45.17
N VAL A 141 -10.54 8.12 44.61
CA VAL A 141 -9.07 8.33 44.79
C VAL A 141 -8.25 7.49 45.81
N THR A 142 -8.84 6.69 46.71
CA THR A 142 -8.14 5.97 47.79
C THR A 142 -7.93 4.48 47.54
N LYS A 143 -8.43 3.88 46.46
CA LYS A 143 -8.15 2.48 46.09
C LYS A 143 -7.36 2.41 44.79
N THR A 144 -6.23 1.71 44.85
CA THR A 144 -5.26 1.50 43.75
C THR A 144 -5.76 0.55 42.66
N GLU A 145 -6.96 -0.02 42.80
CA GLU A 145 -7.56 -0.96 41.86
C GLU A 145 -8.97 -0.51 41.47
N SER A 146 -9.18 -0.31 40.17
CA SER A 146 -10.49 0.00 39.60
C SER A 146 -11.37 -1.24 39.59
N GLN A 147 -12.59 -1.14 40.12
CA GLN A 147 -13.57 -2.22 40.02
C GLN A 147 -14.15 -2.26 38.61
N THR A 148 -14.36 -3.46 38.07
CA THR A 148 -14.88 -3.67 36.72
C THR A 148 -16.24 -4.35 36.78
N ASP A 149 -17.23 -3.76 36.10
CA ASP A 149 -18.60 -4.26 36.07
C ASP A 149 -19.03 -4.61 34.64
N THR A 150 -19.87 -5.64 34.52
CA THR A 150 -20.44 -6.12 33.23
C THR A 150 -21.88 -5.65 33.00
N ASN A 151 -22.49 -5.00 33.99
CA ASN A 151 -23.88 -4.58 33.96
C ASN A 151 -24.10 -3.35 33.06
N GLU A 152 -25.36 -3.05 32.75
CA GLU A 152 -25.72 -1.78 32.11
C GLU A 152 -25.38 -0.61 33.04
N HIS A 153 -24.88 0.48 32.45
CA HIS A 153 -24.42 1.64 33.23
C HIS A 153 -25.18 2.89 32.82
N HIS A 154 -25.80 3.52 33.82
CA HIS A 154 -26.73 4.61 33.64
C HIS A 154 -26.13 5.90 34.19
N HIS A 155 -26.21 6.97 33.41
CA HIS A 155 -25.77 8.29 33.81
C HIS A 155 -26.84 9.33 33.46
N LEU A 156 -27.41 9.98 34.49
CA LEU A 156 -28.43 11.00 34.33
C LEU A 156 -27.78 12.37 34.15
N ILE A 157 -28.18 13.10 33.11
CA ILE A 157 -27.68 14.44 32.80
C ILE A 157 -28.82 15.42 32.53
N PHE A 158 -28.56 16.69 32.88
CA PHE A 158 -29.42 17.83 32.54
C PHE A 158 -28.71 18.68 31.48
N VAL A 159 -29.39 18.91 30.35
CA VAL A 159 -28.82 19.66 29.22
C VAL A 159 -29.68 20.87 28.93
N LYS A 160 -29.14 22.06 29.23
CA LYS A 160 -29.81 23.34 28.96
C LYS A 160 -30.09 23.55 27.47
N SER A 161 -31.08 24.38 27.19
CA SER A 161 -31.45 24.83 25.84
C SER A 161 -30.24 25.38 25.07
N GLY A 162 -30.02 24.87 23.84
CA GLY A 162 -28.90 25.27 22.98
C GLY A 162 -27.50 24.92 23.52
N ARG A 163 -27.40 24.07 24.55
CA ARG A 163 -26.13 23.67 25.19
C ARG A 163 -25.83 22.20 24.97
N THR A 164 -24.63 21.81 25.36
CA THR A 164 -24.14 20.43 25.31
C THR A 164 -23.70 19.98 26.69
N ALA A 165 -23.82 18.67 26.94
CA ALA A 165 -23.26 18.01 28.12
C ALA A 165 -22.33 16.88 27.67
N VAL A 166 -21.24 16.68 28.42
CA VAL A 166 -20.24 15.65 28.12
C VAL A 166 -20.21 14.63 29.26
N VAL A 167 -20.28 13.35 28.90
CA VAL A 167 -20.21 12.21 29.82
C VAL A 167 -19.04 11.32 29.40
N TYR A 168 -18.25 10.87 30.37
CA TYR A 168 -17.15 9.94 30.13
C TYR A 168 -17.52 8.55 30.67
N MET A 169 -17.39 7.53 29.82
CA MET A 169 -17.67 6.14 30.17
C MET A 169 -16.47 5.27 29.80
N PRO A 170 -15.55 4.98 30.74
CA PRO A 170 -14.39 4.17 30.48
C PRO A 170 -14.74 2.67 30.37
N ILE A 171 -14.16 1.98 29.38
CA ILE A 171 -14.33 0.53 29.17
C ILE A 171 -12.98 -0.17 29.00
N VAL A 172 -12.94 -1.47 29.31
CA VAL A 172 -11.80 -2.38 29.05
C VAL A 172 -12.30 -3.55 28.21
N ALA A 173 -11.61 -3.82 27.10
CA ALA A 173 -11.92 -4.97 26.26
C ALA A 173 -11.32 -6.26 26.83
N THR A 174 -12.14 -7.33 26.90
CA THR A 174 -11.75 -8.64 27.45
C THR A 174 -11.49 -9.69 26.37
N THR A 175 -12.08 -9.54 25.18
CA THR A 175 -11.95 -10.48 24.06
C THR A 175 -11.27 -9.85 22.86
N LEU A 176 -10.39 -10.61 22.20
CA LEU A 176 -9.78 -10.21 20.92
C LEU A 176 -10.81 -10.23 19.79
N GLY A 177 -10.66 -9.33 18.81
CA GLY A 177 -11.53 -9.26 17.63
C GLY A 177 -12.39 -8.01 17.58
N VAL A 178 -13.49 -8.08 16.83
CA VAL A 178 -14.41 -6.95 16.64
C VAL A 178 -15.47 -6.98 17.73
N VAL A 179 -15.61 -5.88 18.46
CA VAL A 179 -16.54 -5.70 19.58
C VAL A 179 -17.49 -4.55 19.26
N ASN A 180 -18.79 -4.79 19.44
CA ASN A 180 -19.82 -3.75 19.25
C ASN A 180 -20.05 -3.02 20.58
N VAL A 181 -19.82 -1.72 20.60
CA VAL A 181 -20.08 -0.86 21.77
C VAL A 181 -21.33 -0.04 21.50
N THR A 182 -22.38 -0.30 22.27
CA THR A 182 -23.70 0.33 22.11
C THR A 182 -23.93 1.35 23.22
N VAL A 183 -24.17 2.59 22.84
CA VAL A 183 -24.56 3.68 23.74
C VAL A 183 -25.95 4.15 23.35
N MET A 184 -26.79 4.43 24.35
CA MET A 184 -28.14 4.95 24.18
C MET A 184 -28.33 6.20 25.02
N ALA A 185 -28.84 7.27 24.44
CA ALA A 185 -29.33 8.43 25.17
C ALA A 185 -30.86 8.50 25.03
N LYS A 186 -31.56 8.60 26.16
CA LYS A 186 -33.02 8.63 26.24
C LYS A 186 -33.47 9.83 27.05
N SER A 187 -34.35 10.65 26.49
CA SER A 187 -35.12 11.66 27.21
C SER A 187 -36.60 11.24 27.29
N GLN A 188 -37.46 12.11 27.81
CA GLN A 188 -38.91 11.86 27.91
C GLN A 188 -39.56 11.54 26.55
N THR A 189 -39.09 12.19 25.49
CA THR A 189 -39.69 12.11 24.13
C THR A 189 -38.72 11.61 23.07
N PHE A 190 -37.40 11.71 23.29
CA PHE A 190 -36.40 11.37 22.29
C PHE A 190 -35.55 10.19 22.71
N LYS A 191 -35.15 9.37 21.73
CA LYS A 191 -34.23 8.25 21.90
C LYS A 191 -33.21 8.30 20.79
N ASN A 192 -31.93 8.25 21.14
CA ASN A 192 -30.83 8.13 20.18
C ASN A 192 -29.94 6.97 20.59
N ILE A 193 -29.64 6.07 19.64
CA ILE A 193 -28.78 4.90 19.86
C ILE A 193 -27.63 5.00 18.85
N VAL A 194 -26.41 4.79 19.31
CA VAL A 194 -25.20 4.74 18.48
C VAL A 194 -24.48 3.43 18.81
N THR A 195 -24.13 2.69 17.77
CA THR A 195 -23.33 1.46 17.88
C THR A 195 -22.04 1.67 17.11
N ASN A 196 -20.91 1.64 17.81
CA ASN A 196 -19.58 1.77 17.23
C ASN A 196 -18.86 0.42 17.27
N LEU A 197 -18.03 0.17 16.26
CA LEU A 197 -17.19 -1.03 16.17
C LEU A 197 -15.80 -0.73 16.75
N LEU A 198 -15.37 -1.54 17.72
CA LEU A 198 -14.04 -1.50 18.32
C LEU A 198 -13.24 -2.74 17.89
N VAL A 199 -12.10 -2.56 17.24
CA VAL A 199 -11.21 -3.65 16.85
C VAL A 199 -10.13 -3.83 17.92
N VAL A 200 -10.22 -4.92 18.67
CA VAL A 200 -9.31 -5.27 19.77
C VAL A 200 -8.17 -6.14 19.23
N GLN A 201 -6.95 -5.60 19.30
CA GLN A 201 -5.73 -6.22 18.83
C GLN A 201 -4.95 -6.89 19.98
N PRO A 202 -4.22 -7.97 19.71
CA PRO A 202 -3.29 -8.54 20.68
C PRO A 202 -2.13 -7.58 20.98
N GLU A 203 -1.54 -7.74 22.16
CA GLU A 203 -0.30 -7.05 22.53
C GLU A 203 0.89 -7.48 21.64
N GLY A 204 2.04 -6.82 21.80
CA GLY A 204 3.27 -7.18 21.10
C GLY A 204 3.34 -6.72 19.63
N ILE A 205 4.35 -7.24 18.92
CA ILE A 205 4.64 -6.95 17.52
C ILE A 205 4.16 -8.13 16.67
N LEU A 206 3.42 -7.84 15.60
CA LEU A 206 2.99 -8.84 14.63
C LEU A 206 4.20 -9.36 13.85
N ILE A 207 4.38 -10.68 13.86
CA ILE A 207 5.31 -11.40 13.00
C ILE A 207 4.49 -12.21 12.01
N GLU A 208 4.73 -11.92 10.74
CA GLU A 208 4.17 -12.67 9.63
C GLU A 208 5.24 -13.64 9.16
N ALA A 209 4.88 -14.91 9.14
CA ALA A 209 5.76 -15.97 8.71
C ALA A 209 5.00 -16.87 7.75
N HIS A 210 5.55 -17.04 6.57
CA HIS A 210 5.04 -18.04 5.66
C HIS A 210 5.64 -19.39 6.06
N GLN A 211 4.85 -20.21 6.76
CA GLN A 211 5.08 -21.63 7.10
C GLN A 211 6.06 -21.97 8.25
N ARG A 212 6.02 -21.33 9.43
CA ARG A 212 6.88 -21.67 10.60
C ARG A 212 6.45 -22.96 11.32
N PRO A 213 7.27 -24.02 11.47
CA PRO A 213 7.06 -24.98 12.54
C PRO A 213 7.79 -24.50 13.78
N PHE A 214 7.03 -24.60 14.85
CA PHE A 214 7.37 -24.09 16.15
C PHE A 214 7.47 -25.28 17.09
N ARG A 215 8.66 -25.49 17.69
CA ARG A 215 8.84 -26.46 18.77
C ARG A 215 8.82 -25.69 20.09
N PRO A 216 7.74 -25.77 20.88
CA PRO A 216 7.75 -25.14 22.20
C PRO A 216 8.81 -25.84 23.07
N ARG A 217 9.71 -25.05 23.68
CA ARG A 217 10.30 -25.47 24.96
C ARG A 217 9.17 -25.51 25.99
N PRO A 218 9.05 -26.54 26.84
CA PRO A 218 8.08 -26.53 27.93
C PRO A 218 8.33 -25.31 28.83
N GLY A 219 7.30 -24.50 29.08
CA GLY A 219 7.34 -23.42 30.07
C GLY A 219 7.59 -21.99 29.57
N SER A 220 7.80 -21.73 28.27
CA SER A 220 7.89 -20.34 27.75
C SER A 220 6.68 -19.95 26.87
N ARG A 221 6.11 -18.77 27.14
CA ARG A 221 5.12 -18.11 26.26
C ARG A 221 5.88 -17.51 25.07
N HIS A 222 5.66 -18.05 23.87
CA HIS A 222 6.40 -17.64 22.66
C HIS A 222 5.62 -16.72 21.71
N TYR A 223 4.31 -16.61 21.91
CA TYR A 223 3.46 -15.67 21.23
C TYR A 223 2.33 -15.26 22.18
N VAL A 224 1.68 -14.14 21.89
CA VAL A 224 0.52 -13.67 22.67
C VAL A 224 -0.64 -14.63 22.47
N PHE A 225 -1.21 -15.14 23.55
CA PHE A 225 -2.27 -16.14 23.48
C PHE A 225 -3.46 -15.64 22.62
N GLY A 226 -3.95 -16.49 21.72
CA GLY A 226 -5.04 -16.14 20.79
C GLY A 226 -4.66 -15.25 19.61
N SER A 227 -3.38 -14.84 19.48
CA SER A 227 -2.92 -14.04 18.33
C SER A 227 -2.61 -14.86 17.08
N ASN A 228 -2.43 -16.18 17.21
CA ASN A 228 -2.03 -17.04 16.12
C ASN A 228 -3.17 -17.26 15.12
N LYS A 229 -2.94 -16.86 13.88
CA LYS A 229 -3.83 -17.07 12.74
C LYS A 229 -3.03 -17.71 11.61
N ALA A 230 -3.63 -18.66 10.91
CA ALA A 230 -3.02 -19.27 9.74
C ALA A 230 -4.04 -19.40 8.62
N THR A 231 -3.61 -19.06 7.41
CA THR A 231 -4.42 -19.07 6.20
C THR A 231 -3.70 -19.83 5.12
N VAL A 232 -4.41 -20.73 4.45
CA VAL A 232 -3.94 -21.38 3.22
C VAL A 232 -4.63 -20.70 2.05
N SER A 233 -3.85 -20.06 1.20
CA SER A 233 -4.26 -19.46 -0.06
C SER A 233 -3.99 -20.45 -1.19
N VAL A 234 -5.00 -20.63 -2.06
CA VAL A 234 -4.92 -21.50 -3.24
C VAL A 234 -5.39 -20.70 -4.45
N THR A 235 -4.62 -20.74 -5.53
CA THR A 235 -4.98 -20.15 -6.83
C THR A 235 -4.53 -21.07 -7.98
N GLY A 236 -5.27 -21.05 -9.09
CA GLY A 236 -4.99 -21.85 -10.29
C GLY A 236 -3.98 -21.24 -11.24
N ASP A 237 -3.59 -19.99 -11.01
CA ASP A 237 -2.67 -19.25 -11.86
C ASP A 237 -1.24 -19.20 -11.28
N LEU A 238 -0.24 -19.22 -12.16
CA LEU A 238 1.18 -19.05 -11.84
C LEU A 238 1.51 -17.63 -11.35
N ILE A 239 0.73 -16.63 -11.78
CA ILE A 239 0.93 -15.23 -11.40
C ILE A 239 0.50 -14.98 -9.94
N GLY A 240 -0.50 -15.72 -9.47
CA GLY A 240 -1.16 -15.48 -8.19
C GLY A 240 -2.65 -15.22 -8.38
N ALA A 241 -3.30 -14.68 -7.34
CA ALA A 241 -4.68 -14.23 -7.46
C ALA A 241 -4.79 -12.90 -8.21
N ILE A 242 -5.75 -12.83 -9.13
CA ILE A 242 -6.08 -11.61 -9.87
C ILE A 242 -7.09 -10.80 -9.04
N PHE A 243 -6.74 -9.56 -8.68
CA PHE A 243 -7.61 -8.66 -7.89
C PHE A 243 -8.21 -9.28 -6.60
N PRO A 244 -7.41 -9.69 -5.60
CA PRO A 244 -7.92 -10.05 -4.27
C PRO A 244 -8.76 -8.94 -3.61
N LYS A 245 -8.39 -7.69 -3.89
CA LYS A 245 -9.00 -6.46 -3.44
C LYS A 245 -8.85 -5.43 -4.56
N ILE A 246 -9.92 -4.73 -4.86
CA ILE A 246 -9.92 -3.66 -5.85
C ILE A 246 -9.88 -2.32 -5.09
N PRO A 247 -8.95 -1.40 -5.40
CA PRO A 247 -7.84 -1.54 -6.36
C PRO A 247 -6.62 -2.28 -5.78
N LEU A 248 -5.74 -2.73 -6.68
CA LEU A 248 -4.40 -3.19 -6.32
C LEU A 248 -3.52 -1.99 -5.94
N ASN A 249 -3.12 -1.91 -4.68
CA ASN A 249 -2.23 -0.87 -4.18
C ASN A 249 -1.00 -1.45 -3.46
N ALA A 250 0.08 -0.69 -3.38
CA ALA A 250 1.30 -1.04 -2.63
C ALA A 250 1.02 -1.35 -1.15
N GLU A 251 0.04 -0.67 -0.52
CA GLU A 251 -0.38 -0.97 0.84
C GLU A 251 -1.03 -2.36 0.96
N SER A 252 -1.87 -2.73 -0.02
CA SER A 252 -2.55 -4.04 -0.02
C SER A 252 -1.64 -5.20 -0.45
N MET A 253 -0.75 -4.97 -1.42
CA MET A 253 0.08 -6.01 -2.02
C MET A 253 1.39 -6.20 -1.24
N LEU A 254 2.00 -5.11 -0.76
CA LEU A 254 3.36 -5.09 -0.20
C LEU A 254 3.41 -4.61 1.25
N LYS A 255 2.27 -4.16 1.82
CA LYS A 255 2.21 -3.53 3.15
C LYS A 255 3.15 -2.33 3.28
N LYS A 256 3.37 -1.62 2.16
CA LYS A 256 4.20 -0.42 2.06
C LYS A 256 3.32 0.83 1.86
N PRO A 257 3.82 2.02 2.20
CA PRO A 257 3.11 3.27 1.92
C PRO A 257 2.88 3.45 0.41
N ASP A 258 1.91 4.27 0.03
CA ASP A 258 1.49 4.46 -1.37
C ASP A 258 1.37 5.94 -1.81
N TRP A 259 2.22 6.81 -1.25
CA TRP A 259 2.09 8.27 -1.37
C TRP A 259 3.11 8.95 -2.29
N CYS A 260 4.21 8.28 -2.65
CA CYS A 260 5.21 8.86 -3.55
C CYS A 260 4.86 8.58 -5.03
N GLY A 261 5.49 9.32 -5.95
CA GLY A 261 5.29 9.18 -7.39
C GLY A 261 5.66 7.80 -7.93
N GLU A 262 6.63 7.11 -7.32
CA GLU A 262 6.93 5.71 -7.65
C GLU A 262 5.78 4.78 -7.24
N GLN A 263 5.28 4.91 -6.01
CA GLN A 263 4.24 4.02 -5.49
C GLN A 263 2.91 4.23 -6.22
N ASN A 264 2.56 5.49 -6.56
CA ASN A 264 1.39 5.78 -7.36
C ASN A 264 1.51 5.20 -8.78
N MET A 265 2.69 5.30 -9.41
CA MET A 265 2.93 4.64 -10.70
C MET A 265 2.93 3.12 -10.57
N PHE A 266 3.43 2.56 -9.46
CA PHE A 266 3.33 1.13 -9.18
C PHE A 266 1.88 0.67 -9.10
N ASN A 267 1.03 1.40 -8.38
CA ASN A 267 -0.40 1.10 -8.31
C ASN A 267 -1.03 1.15 -9.70
N PHE A 268 -0.74 2.19 -10.48
CA PHE A 268 -1.24 2.30 -11.85
C PHE A 268 -0.80 1.11 -12.72
N ALA A 269 0.49 0.77 -12.70
CA ALA A 269 1.07 -0.32 -13.45
C ALA A 269 0.51 -1.69 -13.04
N ALA A 270 0.39 -1.97 -11.73
CA ALA A 270 -0.15 -3.23 -11.23
C ALA A 270 -1.60 -3.46 -11.68
N ASN A 271 -2.46 -2.44 -11.57
CA ASN A 271 -3.83 -2.52 -12.07
C ASN A 271 -3.87 -2.66 -13.61
N LEU A 272 -3.04 -1.91 -14.33
CA LEU A 272 -2.95 -1.97 -15.80
C LEU A 272 -2.54 -3.35 -16.30
N TYR A 273 -1.45 -3.89 -15.77
CA TYR A 273 -0.92 -5.19 -16.19
C TYR A 273 -1.88 -6.33 -15.87
N THR A 274 -2.56 -6.24 -14.73
CA THR A 274 -3.57 -7.24 -14.37
C THR A 274 -4.75 -7.20 -15.35
N LEU A 275 -5.22 -6.01 -15.77
CA LEU A 275 -6.24 -5.90 -16.83
C LEU A 275 -5.73 -6.41 -18.18
N LEU A 276 -4.48 -6.11 -18.55
CA LEU A 276 -3.89 -6.62 -19.79
C LEU A 276 -3.83 -8.15 -19.77
N TYR A 277 -3.50 -8.74 -18.63
CA TYR A 277 -3.48 -10.18 -18.47
C TYR A 277 -4.88 -10.81 -18.49
N LEU A 278 -5.88 -10.23 -17.82
CA LEU A 278 -7.28 -10.64 -17.93
C LEU A 278 -7.76 -10.65 -19.39
N ARG A 279 -7.37 -9.62 -20.16
CA ARG A 279 -7.62 -9.54 -21.60
C ARG A 279 -6.92 -10.64 -22.39
N LEU A 280 -5.69 -11.01 -22.02
CA LEU A 280 -4.97 -12.11 -22.67
C LEU A 280 -5.61 -13.47 -22.39
N ILE A 281 -6.11 -13.70 -21.18
CA ILE A 281 -6.73 -14.99 -20.82
C ILE A 281 -8.20 -15.09 -21.24
N GLY A 282 -8.83 -13.97 -21.62
CA GLY A 282 -10.24 -13.89 -22.01
C GLY A 282 -11.21 -13.92 -20.84
N GLN A 283 -10.74 -13.73 -19.60
CA GLN A 283 -11.58 -13.68 -18.40
C GLN A 283 -11.97 -12.23 -18.12
N HIS A 284 -13.12 -11.82 -18.65
CA HIS A 284 -13.62 -10.45 -18.54
C HIS A 284 -14.77 -10.36 -17.55
N ASP A 285 -14.59 -9.58 -16.48
CA ASP A 285 -15.67 -9.15 -15.60
C ASP A 285 -15.87 -7.64 -15.74
N LEU A 286 -17.02 -7.25 -16.31
CA LEU A 286 -17.40 -5.86 -16.55
C LEU A 286 -17.45 -5.01 -15.27
N GLN A 287 -17.80 -5.59 -14.12
CA GLN A 287 -17.84 -4.83 -12.86
C GLN A 287 -16.42 -4.52 -12.36
N VAL A 288 -15.55 -5.53 -12.38
CA VAL A 288 -14.14 -5.39 -12.01
C VAL A 288 -13.44 -4.41 -12.94
N GLU A 289 -13.64 -4.52 -14.25
CA GLU A 289 -13.07 -3.61 -15.23
C GLU A 289 -13.51 -2.16 -15.01
N ARG A 290 -14.81 -1.89 -14.85
CA ARG A 290 -15.32 -0.52 -14.64
C ARG A 290 -14.73 0.13 -13.39
N GLU A 291 -14.66 -0.62 -12.29
CA GLU A 291 -14.10 -0.10 -11.05
C GLU A 291 -12.59 0.11 -11.17
N THR A 292 -11.89 -0.81 -11.84
CA THR A 292 -10.45 -0.68 -12.08
C THR A 292 -10.13 0.51 -12.99
N PHE A 293 -10.90 0.74 -14.06
CA PHE A 293 -10.76 1.94 -14.91
C PHE A 293 -11.03 3.24 -14.15
N ARG A 294 -11.95 3.23 -13.17
CA ARG A 294 -12.15 4.37 -12.26
C ARG A 294 -10.87 4.66 -11.47
N HIS A 295 -10.25 3.62 -10.92
CA HIS A 295 -8.99 3.73 -10.20
C HIS A 295 -7.81 4.14 -11.08
N LEU A 296 -7.69 3.60 -12.31
CA LEU A 296 -6.66 4.00 -13.26
C LEU A 296 -6.77 5.48 -13.63
N ARG A 297 -7.98 6.02 -13.86
CA ARG A 297 -8.17 7.46 -14.09
C ARG A 297 -7.72 8.31 -12.90
N THR A 298 -8.08 7.89 -11.68
CA THR A 298 -7.62 8.58 -10.46
C THR A 298 -6.10 8.49 -10.30
N GLY A 299 -5.50 7.32 -10.57
CA GLY A 299 -4.05 7.12 -10.53
C GLY A 299 -3.31 7.96 -11.56
N TYR A 300 -3.83 8.07 -12.78
CA TYR A 300 -3.30 8.94 -13.83
C TYR A 300 -3.34 10.42 -13.41
N GLN A 301 -4.50 10.91 -12.96
CA GLN A 301 -4.62 12.29 -12.47
C GLN A 301 -3.70 12.58 -11.28
N ARG A 302 -3.56 11.63 -10.35
CA ARG A 302 -2.62 11.74 -9.23
C ARG A 302 -1.18 11.78 -9.73
N GLN A 303 -0.80 10.96 -10.71
CA GLN A 303 0.57 10.96 -11.23
C GLN A 303 0.91 12.30 -11.91
N LEU A 304 -0.03 12.91 -12.62
CA LEU A 304 0.17 14.23 -13.23
C LEU A 304 0.49 15.32 -12.20
N SER A 305 0.09 15.16 -10.93
CA SER A 305 0.50 16.08 -9.86
C SER A 305 1.99 16.04 -9.51
N TYR A 306 2.71 15.01 -9.96
CA TYR A 306 4.16 14.87 -9.84
C TYR A 306 4.90 15.32 -11.13
N GLN A 307 4.17 15.73 -12.18
CA GLN A 307 4.77 16.21 -13.41
C GLN A 307 5.11 17.71 -13.30
N LEU A 308 6.32 18.08 -13.68
CA LEU A 308 6.76 19.46 -13.81
C LEU A 308 6.41 20.04 -15.19
N ASN A 309 6.49 21.36 -15.32
CA ASN A 309 6.17 22.08 -16.56
C ASN A 309 7.09 21.70 -17.74
N ASP A 310 8.28 21.18 -17.47
CA ASP A 310 9.23 20.70 -18.49
C ASP A 310 8.90 19.28 -18.99
N GLY A 311 7.90 18.61 -18.39
CA GLY A 311 7.46 17.26 -18.71
C GLY A 311 8.07 16.16 -17.84
N SER A 312 9.05 16.47 -17.00
CA SER A 312 9.71 15.52 -16.10
C SER A 312 8.84 15.16 -14.88
N PHE A 313 9.10 14.00 -14.26
CA PHE A 313 8.40 13.56 -13.06
C PHE A 313 9.30 13.59 -11.82
N THR A 314 8.73 14.01 -10.69
CA THR A 314 9.40 14.01 -9.39
C THR A 314 8.90 12.86 -8.49
N VAL A 315 9.75 12.33 -7.62
CA VAL A 315 9.34 11.26 -6.68
C VAL A 315 8.41 11.80 -5.59
N PHE A 316 8.58 13.06 -5.19
CA PHE A 316 7.74 13.74 -4.19
C PHE A 316 7.20 15.04 -4.76
N ARG A 317 6.06 15.52 -4.21
CA ARG A 317 5.40 16.74 -4.71
C ARG A 317 6.13 18.04 -4.35
N TRP A 318 6.78 18.09 -3.19
CA TRP A 318 7.39 19.32 -2.65
C TRP A 318 8.91 19.21 -2.59
N ASN A 319 9.61 20.30 -2.95
CA ASN A 319 11.07 20.45 -2.83
C ASN A 319 11.88 19.25 -3.37
N ALA A 320 11.40 18.64 -4.47
CA ALA A 320 11.99 17.45 -5.06
C ALA A 320 12.57 17.74 -6.44
N SER A 321 13.75 17.17 -6.70
CA SER A 321 14.37 17.17 -8.02
C SER A 321 13.67 16.16 -8.94
N PRO A 322 13.62 16.43 -10.25
CA PRO A 322 13.08 15.48 -11.23
C PRO A 322 13.93 14.22 -11.32
N SER A 323 13.32 13.06 -11.59
CA SER A 323 14.03 11.79 -11.71
C SER A 323 13.94 11.24 -13.12
N VAL A 324 15.09 10.99 -13.75
CA VAL A 324 15.24 10.32 -15.04
C VAL A 324 14.65 8.92 -14.98
N TRP A 325 14.97 8.18 -13.91
CA TRP A 325 14.41 6.85 -13.70
C TRP A 325 12.87 6.87 -13.65
N LEU A 326 12.28 7.71 -12.78
CA LEU A 326 10.82 7.76 -12.64
C LEU A 326 10.15 8.27 -13.92
N THR A 327 10.74 9.25 -14.59
CA THR A 327 10.22 9.82 -15.85
C THR A 327 10.16 8.76 -16.95
N ALA A 328 11.22 7.96 -17.10
CA ALA A 328 11.26 6.84 -18.03
C ALA A 328 10.20 5.78 -17.67
N PHE A 329 10.12 5.41 -16.39
CA PHE A 329 9.12 4.46 -15.92
C PHE A 329 7.68 4.92 -16.21
N CYS A 330 7.37 6.21 -15.94
CA CYS A 330 6.05 6.78 -16.22
C CYS A 330 5.73 6.79 -17.72
N ALA A 331 6.67 7.23 -18.56
CA ALA A 331 6.48 7.28 -20.01
C ALA A 331 6.19 5.88 -20.59
N ARG A 332 6.94 4.87 -20.13
CA ARG A 332 6.76 3.46 -20.53
C ARG A 332 5.36 2.94 -20.17
N VAL A 333 4.97 3.05 -18.91
CA VAL A 333 3.70 2.51 -18.42
C VAL A 333 2.50 3.25 -19.03
N PHE A 334 2.60 4.57 -19.21
CA PHE A 334 1.55 5.34 -19.87
C PHE A 334 1.39 5.00 -21.34
N HIS A 335 2.49 4.71 -22.05
CA HIS A 335 2.42 4.23 -23.43
C HIS A 335 1.75 2.85 -23.51
N GLN A 336 2.10 1.92 -22.62
CA GLN A 336 1.47 0.59 -22.54
C GLN A 336 -0.03 0.65 -22.20
N ALA A 337 -0.50 1.73 -21.57
CA ALA A 337 -1.92 1.96 -21.28
C ALA A 337 -2.72 2.41 -22.52
N ILE A 338 -2.06 2.78 -23.62
CA ILE A 338 -2.70 3.19 -24.87
C ILE A 338 -3.18 1.93 -25.61
N VAL A 339 -4.38 1.48 -25.27
CA VAL A 339 -5.09 0.39 -25.97
C VAL A 339 -6.33 0.97 -26.63
N ARG A 340 -6.50 0.76 -27.95
CA ARG A 340 -7.61 1.35 -28.73
C ARG A 340 -8.99 1.04 -28.15
N GLU A 341 -9.19 -0.17 -27.65
CA GLU A 341 -10.46 -0.60 -27.04
C GLU A 341 -10.77 0.13 -25.72
N TRP A 342 -9.76 0.66 -25.04
CA TRP A 342 -9.88 1.27 -23.71
C TRP A 342 -10.04 2.79 -23.73
N GLU A 343 -9.92 3.42 -24.89
CA GLU A 343 -10.02 4.88 -25.07
C GLU A 343 -11.29 5.51 -24.43
N PRO A 344 -12.49 4.87 -24.48
CA PRO A 344 -13.69 5.40 -23.80
C PRO A 344 -13.60 5.38 -22.27
N PHE A 345 -12.75 4.51 -21.70
CA PHE A 345 -12.63 4.30 -20.26
C PHE A 345 -11.44 5.04 -19.66
N ILE A 346 -10.33 5.10 -20.39
CA ILE A 346 -9.10 5.80 -20.02
C ILE A 346 -8.46 6.41 -21.26
N THR A 347 -8.21 7.72 -21.21
CA THR A 347 -7.53 8.47 -22.26
C THR A 347 -6.24 9.04 -21.67
N ILE A 348 -5.09 8.66 -22.25
CA ILE A 348 -3.78 9.20 -21.91
C ILE A 348 -3.44 10.26 -22.94
N ASP A 349 -3.16 11.49 -22.52
CA ASP A 349 -2.75 12.56 -23.44
C ASP A 349 -1.36 12.26 -24.03
N PRO A 350 -1.22 12.08 -25.36
CA PRO A 350 0.07 11.84 -25.99
C PRO A 350 1.11 12.94 -25.71
N LYS A 351 0.66 14.18 -25.43
CA LYS A 351 1.57 15.29 -25.10
C LYS A 351 2.34 15.04 -23.81
N VAL A 352 1.75 14.34 -22.84
CA VAL A 352 2.39 14.01 -21.55
C VAL A 352 3.57 13.06 -21.79
N ILE A 353 3.41 12.09 -22.68
CA ILE A 353 4.48 11.15 -23.04
C ILE A 353 5.54 11.87 -23.87
N GLN A 354 5.14 12.67 -24.86
CA GLN A 354 6.07 13.41 -25.71
C GLN A 354 6.91 14.44 -24.95
N SER A 355 6.34 15.15 -23.97
CA SER A 355 7.10 16.09 -23.13
C SER A 355 8.10 15.36 -22.26
N ALA A 356 7.69 14.26 -21.61
CA ALA A 356 8.57 13.41 -20.80
C ALA A 356 9.75 12.86 -21.62
N ILE A 357 9.48 12.34 -22.83
CA ILE A 357 10.53 11.82 -23.73
C ILE A 357 11.45 12.93 -24.20
N ARG A 358 10.92 14.09 -24.59
CA ARG A 358 11.74 15.24 -25.00
C ARG A 358 12.70 15.67 -23.89
N TRP A 359 12.25 15.67 -22.65
CA TRP A 359 13.09 15.96 -21.49
C TRP A 359 14.14 14.86 -21.24
N LEU A 360 13.76 13.58 -21.32
CA LEU A 360 14.69 12.45 -21.15
C LEU A 360 15.87 12.52 -22.12
N LEU A 361 15.63 12.87 -23.39
CA LEU A 361 16.69 13.00 -24.40
C LEU A 361 17.74 14.05 -24.05
N GLN A 362 17.38 15.07 -23.25
CA GLN A 362 18.33 16.10 -22.79
C GLN A 362 19.27 15.60 -21.69
N GLN A 363 18.96 14.47 -21.06
CA GLN A 363 19.75 13.87 -19.97
C GLN A 363 20.79 12.85 -20.49
N GLN A 364 20.90 12.69 -21.82
CA GLN A 364 21.89 11.82 -22.43
C GLN A 364 23.26 12.50 -22.50
N SER A 365 24.30 11.80 -22.04
CA SER A 365 25.69 12.22 -22.16
C SER A 365 26.24 12.03 -23.58
N ALA A 366 27.39 12.66 -23.88
CA ALA A 366 28.08 12.51 -25.16
C ALA A 366 28.50 11.06 -25.46
N GLU A 367 28.70 10.23 -24.44
CA GLU A 367 29.04 8.81 -24.60
C GLU A 367 27.80 7.93 -24.84
N GLY A 368 26.59 8.47 -24.74
CA GLY A 368 25.33 7.73 -24.92
C GLY A 368 24.67 7.27 -23.62
N ALA A 369 25.35 7.39 -22.47
CA ALA A 369 24.81 7.05 -21.15
C ALA A 369 23.77 8.07 -20.66
N PHE A 370 22.77 7.63 -19.91
CA PHE A 370 21.82 8.51 -19.22
C PHE A 370 22.23 8.71 -17.77
N CYS A 371 22.15 9.95 -17.28
CA CYS A 371 22.54 10.31 -15.92
C CYS A 371 21.35 10.79 -15.11
N GLU A 372 21.25 10.35 -13.85
CA GLU A 372 20.24 10.88 -12.93
C GLU A 372 20.54 12.35 -12.59
N THR A 373 19.49 13.14 -12.33
CA THR A 373 19.67 14.58 -12.03
C THR A 373 20.33 14.82 -10.67
N THR A 374 20.12 13.89 -9.74
CA THR A 374 20.68 13.94 -8.39
C THR A 374 21.82 12.94 -8.23
N PRO A 375 22.92 13.30 -7.56
CA PRO A 375 24.01 12.36 -7.27
C PRO A 375 23.60 11.18 -6.38
N PHE A 376 22.50 11.31 -5.62
CA PHE A 376 22.00 10.30 -4.69
C PHE A 376 20.56 9.89 -5.06
N PRO A 377 20.39 8.98 -6.05
CA PRO A 377 19.06 8.51 -6.43
C PRO A 377 18.34 7.82 -5.27
N TYR A 378 17.01 7.90 -5.31
CA TYR A 378 16.15 7.18 -4.37
C TYR A 378 16.25 5.66 -4.56
N ASP A 379 16.30 5.20 -5.82
CA ASP A 379 16.65 3.82 -6.16
C ASP A 379 18.15 3.68 -6.43
N ARG A 380 18.86 3.19 -5.42
CA ARG A 380 20.31 2.96 -5.48
C ARG A 380 20.72 1.93 -6.54
N LYS A 381 19.83 1.00 -6.93
CA LYS A 381 20.15 -0.04 -7.92
C LYS A 381 20.37 0.56 -9.31
N MET A 382 19.77 1.73 -9.56
CA MET A 382 19.88 2.41 -10.84
C MET A 382 21.20 3.18 -10.98
N ASN A 383 22.00 3.30 -9.91
CA ASN A 383 23.32 3.93 -9.93
C ASN A 383 24.29 3.27 -8.92
N LEU A 384 24.54 1.97 -9.08
CA LEU A 384 25.38 1.19 -8.16
C LEU A 384 26.87 1.62 -8.18
N THR A 385 27.37 2.03 -9.33
CA THR A 385 28.80 2.29 -9.58
C THR A 385 29.26 3.71 -9.22
N SER A 386 28.34 4.62 -8.85
CA SER A 386 28.70 6.00 -8.47
C SER A 386 29.40 6.11 -7.11
N SER A 387 29.29 5.13 -6.21
CA SER A 387 29.69 5.29 -4.80
C SER A 387 31.00 4.59 -4.41
N ARG A 388 31.60 3.78 -5.29
CA ARG A 388 32.94 3.22 -5.09
C ARG A 388 33.98 4.26 -5.47
N LEU A 389 34.57 4.90 -4.46
CA LEU A 389 35.58 5.97 -4.56
C LEU A 389 36.81 5.65 -5.46
N LYS A 390 36.98 4.40 -5.91
CA LYS A 390 38.10 3.92 -6.72
C LYS A 390 37.73 3.41 -8.12
N ASP A 391 36.44 3.36 -8.48
CA ASP A 391 36.06 2.91 -9.83
C ASP A 391 36.25 4.06 -10.84
N PRO A 392 36.89 3.79 -11.99
CA PRO A 392 37.07 4.80 -13.02
C PRO A 392 35.71 5.29 -13.56
N VAL A 393 35.66 6.57 -13.93
CA VAL A 393 34.47 7.31 -14.43
C VAL A 393 33.69 6.57 -15.53
N LYS A 394 34.36 5.67 -16.25
CA LYS A 394 33.85 4.83 -17.35
C LYS A 394 32.66 3.92 -16.99
N TYR A 395 32.43 3.59 -15.71
CA TYR A 395 31.42 2.61 -15.29
C TYR A 395 30.12 3.18 -14.72
N ARG A 396 29.87 4.49 -14.82
CA ARG A 396 28.70 5.12 -14.16
C ARG A 396 27.40 4.99 -14.97
N ASN A 397 26.30 4.66 -14.31
CA ASN A 397 24.92 4.70 -14.83
C ASN A 397 24.52 3.64 -15.87
N ILE A 398 25.02 2.41 -15.74
CA ILE A 398 24.74 1.28 -16.64
C ILE A 398 23.26 0.87 -16.56
N SER A 399 22.79 0.54 -15.36
CA SER A 399 21.40 0.13 -15.08
C SER A 399 20.36 1.19 -15.48
N LEU A 400 20.65 2.47 -15.21
CA LEU A 400 19.77 3.56 -15.61
C LEU A 400 19.69 3.69 -17.14
N THR A 401 20.84 3.59 -17.83
CA THR A 401 20.88 3.63 -19.29
C THR A 401 20.10 2.46 -19.91
N ALA A 402 20.24 1.25 -19.36
CA ALA A 402 19.46 0.09 -19.79
C ALA A 402 17.96 0.30 -19.56
N HIS A 403 17.55 0.84 -18.41
CA HIS A 403 16.15 1.16 -18.11
C HIS A 403 15.55 2.17 -19.09
N VAL A 404 16.29 3.24 -19.40
CA VAL A 404 15.86 4.24 -20.39
C VAL A 404 15.84 3.63 -21.79
N LEU A 405 16.82 2.80 -22.15
CA LEU A 405 16.84 2.12 -23.45
C LEU A 405 15.61 1.22 -23.64
N ILE A 406 15.22 0.45 -22.63
CA ILE A 406 14.00 -0.37 -22.63
C ILE A 406 12.77 0.53 -22.88
N THR A 407 12.70 1.67 -22.18
CA THR A 407 11.61 2.63 -22.36
C THR A 407 11.55 3.18 -23.78
N LEU A 408 12.68 3.62 -24.34
CA LEU A 408 12.75 4.15 -25.70
C LEU A 408 12.47 3.08 -26.77
N ALA A 409 12.72 1.80 -26.48
CA ALA A 409 12.41 0.69 -27.37
C ALA A 409 10.91 0.34 -27.37
N GLU A 410 10.24 0.42 -26.23
CA GLU A 410 8.81 0.12 -26.11
C GLU A 410 7.91 1.26 -26.61
N VAL A 411 8.33 2.51 -26.45
CA VAL A 411 7.56 3.69 -26.89
C VAL A 411 7.75 3.91 -28.41
N SER A 412 6.99 3.18 -29.23
CA SER A 412 7.10 3.17 -30.70
C SER A 412 6.33 4.27 -31.44
N ASP A 413 5.36 4.91 -30.81
CA ASP A 413 4.34 5.71 -31.52
C ASP A 413 4.68 7.21 -31.65
N ILE A 414 5.97 7.55 -31.50
CA ILE A 414 6.43 8.94 -31.57
C ILE A 414 6.87 9.27 -33.00
N GLY A 415 6.01 9.98 -33.74
CA GLY A 415 6.31 10.47 -35.08
C GLY A 415 7.09 11.79 -35.13
N GLY A 416 7.49 12.19 -36.34
CA GLY A 416 8.12 13.48 -36.64
C GLY A 416 9.57 13.61 -36.17
N ASP A 417 10.03 14.85 -35.98
CA ASP A 417 11.42 15.16 -35.59
C ASP A 417 11.82 14.50 -34.28
N LEU A 418 10.88 14.40 -33.33
CA LEU A 418 11.11 13.76 -32.03
C LEU A 418 11.39 12.26 -32.19
N GLY A 419 10.68 11.56 -33.08
CA GLY A 419 10.94 10.14 -33.38
C GLY A 419 12.35 9.93 -33.92
N SER A 420 12.82 10.81 -34.80
CA SER A 420 14.21 10.74 -35.30
C SER A 420 15.25 10.95 -34.19
N ALA A 421 14.95 11.82 -33.22
CA ALA A 421 15.82 12.09 -32.08
C ALA A 421 15.86 10.90 -31.10
N VAL A 422 14.70 10.28 -30.85
CA VAL A 422 14.59 9.04 -30.06
C VAL A 422 15.42 7.93 -30.68
N GLU A 423 15.35 7.75 -32.01
CA GLU A 423 16.11 6.72 -32.69
C GLU A 423 17.63 6.93 -32.60
N ARG A 424 18.08 8.19 -32.74
CA ARG A 424 19.50 8.53 -32.53
C ARG A 424 19.94 8.24 -31.10
N ALA A 425 19.13 8.65 -30.11
CA ALA A 425 19.43 8.41 -28.70
C ALA A 425 19.45 6.91 -28.36
N ARG A 426 18.54 6.13 -28.95
CA ARG A 426 18.47 4.66 -28.82
C ARG A 426 19.76 4.00 -29.30
N ARG A 427 20.24 4.36 -30.49
CA ARG A 427 21.50 3.84 -31.03
C ARG A 427 22.71 4.23 -30.19
N SER A 428 22.78 5.49 -29.73
CA SER A 428 23.88 5.93 -28.85
C SER A 428 23.89 5.18 -27.52
N ALA A 429 22.72 4.96 -26.91
CA ALA A 429 22.59 4.21 -25.66
C ALA A 429 22.89 2.71 -25.86
N GLN A 430 22.44 2.12 -26.97
CA GLN A 430 22.80 0.75 -27.35
C GLN A 430 24.32 0.59 -27.48
N HIS A 431 24.97 1.46 -28.25
CA HIS A 431 26.43 1.42 -28.46
C HIS A 431 27.21 1.57 -27.15
N TYR A 432 26.74 2.41 -26.23
CA TYR A 432 27.31 2.55 -24.90
C TYR A 432 27.26 1.23 -24.10
N LEU A 433 26.10 0.55 -24.11
CA LEU A 433 25.92 -0.72 -23.41
C LEU A 433 26.74 -1.86 -24.02
N GLU A 434 26.82 -1.94 -25.35
CA GLU A 434 27.66 -2.90 -26.09
C GLU A 434 29.14 -2.76 -25.71
N LYS A 435 29.64 -1.51 -25.67
CA LYS A 435 31.02 -1.21 -25.25
C LYS A 435 31.32 -1.63 -23.81
N ILE A 436 30.33 -1.51 -22.92
CA ILE A 436 30.48 -1.83 -21.49
C ILE A 436 30.30 -3.33 -21.21
N LEU A 437 29.62 -4.06 -22.08
CA LEU A 437 29.33 -5.48 -21.93
C LEU A 437 30.58 -6.30 -21.59
N TYR A 438 31.71 -6.00 -22.25
CA TYR A 438 32.99 -6.67 -22.00
C TYR A 438 33.45 -6.57 -20.54
N SER A 439 33.22 -5.43 -19.89
CA SER A 439 33.58 -5.21 -18.48
C SER A 439 32.57 -5.79 -17.50
N LEU A 440 31.29 -5.94 -17.90
CA LEU A 440 30.26 -6.54 -17.06
C LEU A 440 30.42 -8.06 -16.90
N ARG A 441 31.14 -8.72 -17.81
CA ARG A 441 31.45 -10.16 -17.70
C ARG A 441 32.15 -10.49 -16.39
N ASP A 442 33.05 -9.62 -15.94
CA ASP A 442 33.83 -9.80 -14.71
C ASP A 442 33.10 -9.27 -13.45
N ALA A 443 31.96 -8.59 -13.61
CA ALA A 443 31.22 -8.03 -12.48
C ALA A 443 30.66 -9.13 -11.57
N LYS A 444 30.80 -8.96 -10.25
CA LYS A 444 30.32 -9.94 -9.27
C LYS A 444 28.78 -9.99 -9.16
N ASP A 445 28.12 -8.86 -9.39
CA ASP A 445 26.67 -8.73 -9.25
C ASP A 445 25.97 -9.01 -10.60
N PRO A 446 25.06 -9.99 -10.70
CA PRO A 446 24.36 -10.29 -11.94
C PRO A 446 23.28 -9.27 -12.31
N TYR A 447 22.93 -8.31 -11.45
CA TYR A 447 21.84 -7.37 -11.72
C TYR A 447 22.06 -6.53 -12.99
N GLU A 448 23.23 -5.89 -13.12
CA GLU A 448 23.53 -5.01 -14.27
C GLU A 448 23.55 -5.79 -15.58
N ILE A 449 24.13 -7.00 -15.61
CA ILE A 449 24.15 -7.82 -16.82
C ILE A 449 22.74 -8.31 -17.19
N ALA A 450 21.86 -8.60 -16.23
CA ALA A 450 20.50 -9.05 -16.51
C ALA A 450 19.66 -7.96 -17.20
N ILE A 451 19.64 -6.74 -16.64
CA ILE A 451 18.89 -5.63 -17.24
C ILE A 451 19.48 -5.19 -18.59
N VAL A 452 20.81 -5.20 -18.74
CA VAL A 452 21.48 -4.88 -20.02
C VAL A 452 21.18 -5.94 -21.07
N THR A 453 21.24 -7.23 -20.71
CA THR A 453 20.91 -8.33 -21.63
C THR A 453 19.46 -8.23 -22.09
N TYR A 454 18.53 -7.89 -21.19
CA TYR A 454 17.14 -7.66 -21.56
C TYR A 454 16.99 -6.48 -22.52
N ALA A 455 17.64 -5.34 -22.23
CA ALA A 455 17.60 -4.17 -23.09
C ALA A 455 18.16 -4.44 -24.50
N LEU A 456 19.33 -5.11 -24.60
CA LEU A 456 19.96 -5.46 -25.88
C LEU A 456 19.14 -6.50 -26.67
N THR A 457 18.56 -7.48 -25.98
CA THR A 457 17.67 -8.49 -26.60
C THR A 457 16.40 -7.83 -27.14
N LEU A 458 15.85 -6.84 -26.43
CA LEU A 458 14.65 -6.12 -26.84
C LEU A 458 14.86 -5.28 -28.11
N VAL A 459 16.04 -4.64 -28.23
CA VAL A 459 16.39 -3.82 -29.40
C VAL A 459 16.89 -4.67 -30.58
N GLY A 460 17.26 -5.93 -30.35
CA GLY A 460 17.79 -6.82 -31.38
C GLY A 460 19.24 -6.49 -31.76
N SER A 461 20.07 -6.15 -30.78
CA SER A 461 21.51 -5.89 -30.98
C SER A 461 22.28 -7.17 -31.36
N ASP A 462 23.30 -7.02 -32.20
CA ASP A 462 24.20 -8.11 -32.62
C ASP A 462 24.96 -8.72 -31.41
N ASP A 463 25.31 -7.89 -30.42
CA ASP A 463 25.95 -8.34 -29.17
C ASP A 463 24.95 -8.98 -28.17
N GLY A 464 23.67 -9.07 -28.53
CA GLY A 464 22.63 -9.67 -27.67
C GLY A 464 22.90 -11.13 -27.31
N GLU A 465 23.52 -11.91 -28.21
CA GLU A 465 23.95 -13.29 -27.91
C GLU A 465 25.14 -13.33 -26.97
N ALA A 466 26.13 -12.46 -27.18
CA ALA A 466 27.28 -12.33 -26.31
C ALA A 466 26.87 -11.90 -24.88
N ALA A 467 25.83 -11.08 -24.75
CA ALA A 467 25.25 -10.67 -23.47
C ALA A 467 24.49 -11.82 -22.80
N PHE A 468 23.68 -12.56 -23.56
CA PHE A 468 22.96 -13.72 -23.07
C PHE A 468 23.89 -14.81 -22.53
N ASN A 469 24.96 -15.13 -23.25
CA ASN A 469 25.96 -16.10 -22.78
C ASN A 469 26.66 -15.65 -21.49
N ALA A 470 26.88 -14.34 -21.32
CA ALA A 470 27.44 -13.78 -20.10
C ALA A 470 26.44 -13.82 -18.92
N LEU A 471 25.15 -13.67 -19.19
CA LEU A 471 24.08 -13.83 -18.20
C LEU A 471 23.97 -15.30 -17.76
N ASP A 472 23.92 -16.23 -18.70
CA ASP A 472 23.85 -17.68 -18.43
C ASP A 472 25.05 -18.18 -17.64
N ALA A 473 26.25 -17.65 -17.91
CA ALA A 473 27.44 -17.97 -17.13
C ALA A 473 27.36 -17.56 -15.65
N LYS A 474 26.44 -16.64 -15.28
CA LYS A 474 26.18 -16.21 -13.90
C LYS A 474 24.95 -16.88 -13.27
N MET A 475 24.33 -17.82 -13.97
CA MET A 475 23.22 -18.59 -13.47
C MET A 475 23.65 -19.40 -12.24
N ARG A 476 22.80 -19.42 -11.21
CA ARG A 476 22.97 -20.25 -10.02
C ARG A 476 21.90 -21.32 -10.01
N GLU A 477 22.30 -22.51 -9.58
CA GLU A 477 21.38 -23.63 -9.37
C GLU A 477 21.28 -23.93 -7.87
N THR A 478 20.06 -24.11 -7.37
CA THR A 478 19.82 -24.59 -6.01
C THR A 478 18.58 -25.46 -5.97
N ALA A 479 18.74 -26.71 -5.53
CA ALA A 479 17.66 -27.72 -5.49
C ALA A 479 16.95 -27.92 -6.86
N GLY A 480 17.71 -27.92 -7.95
CA GLY A 480 17.17 -28.06 -9.32
C GLY A 480 16.46 -26.82 -9.86
N LEU A 481 16.63 -25.67 -9.21
CA LEU A 481 16.02 -24.39 -9.62
C LEU A 481 17.09 -23.38 -10.01
N HIS A 482 16.82 -22.65 -11.09
CA HIS A 482 17.72 -21.66 -11.66
C HIS A 482 17.33 -20.24 -11.27
N TYR A 483 18.32 -19.44 -10.86
CA TYR A 483 18.14 -18.04 -10.47
C TYR A 483 19.44 -17.23 -10.61
N TRP A 484 19.30 -15.91 -10.48
CA TRP A 484 20.42 -14.97 -10.51
C TRP A 484 20.41 -14.14 -9.23
N GLY A 485 21.50 -14.21 -8.50
CA GLY A 485 21.68 -13.47 -7.26
C GLY A 485 23.15 -13.23 -6.94
N ARG A 486 23.42 -12.17 -6.17
CA ARG A 486 24.78 -11.82 -5.77
C ARG A 486 25.43 -12.88 -4.87
N GLU A 487 24.62 -13.49 -4.00
CA GLU A 487 25.01 -14.56 -3.10
C GLU A 487 24.13 -15.79 -3.35
N ALA A 488 24.61 -16.98 -2.98
CA ALA A 488 23.80 -18.19 -3.06
C ALA A 488 22.67 -18.11 -2.03
N VAL A 489 21.43 -18.30 -2.49
CA VAL A 489 20.25 -18.33 -1.65
C VAL A 489 20.07 -19.77 -1.14
N PRO A 490 19.95 -20.00 0.18
CA PRO A 490 19.78 -21.34 0.71
C PRO A 490 18.45 -21.94 0.22
N PRO A 491 18.40 -23.26 -0.04
CA PRO A 491 17.15 -23.92 -0.41
C PRO A 491 16.13 -23.82 0.72
N PRO A 492 14.83 -23.96 0.41
CA PRO A 492 13.79 -24.08 1.42
C PRO A 492 14.16 -25.18 2.42
N LEU A 493 14.16 -24.85 3.71
CA LEU A 493 14.54 -25.81 4.73
C LEU A 493 13.45 -26.88 4.82
N ILE A 494 13.86 -28.14 4.89
CA ILE A 494 12.95 -29.27 5.07
C ILE A 494 13.35 -29.95 6.38
N ARG A 495 12.38 -30.11 7.27
CA ARG A 495 12.56 -30.90 8.50
C ARG A 495 11.89 -32.24 8.32
N ILE A 496 12.61 -33.32 8.63
CA ILE A 496 12.04 -34.67 8.60
C ILE A 496 11.58 -35.00 10.03
N ASP A 497 10.28 -35.18 10.23
CA ASP A 497 9.72 -35.71 11.48
C ASP A 497 9.04 -37.05 11.16
N SER A 498 9.44 -38.12 11.84
CA SER A 498 8.90 -39.48 11.63
C SER A 498 8.87 -39.93 10.16
N ASN A 499 9.99 -39.75 9.44
CA ASN A 499 10.14 -40.03 8.00
C ASN A 499 9.22 -39.21 7.07
N ARG A 500 8.59 -38.14 7.55
CA ARG A 500 7.80 -37.21 6.72
C ARG A 500 8.53 -35.88 6.58
N PRO A 501 8.80 -35.41 5.34
CA PRO A 501 9.38 -34.09 5.12
C PRO A 501 8.32 -33.01 5.37
N HIS A 502 8.70 -32.00 6.16
CA HIS A 502 7.91 -30.83 6.45
C HIS A 502 8.65 -29.60 5.93
N LEU A 503 7.99 -28.85 5.05
CA LEU A 503 8.51 -27.59 4.54
C LEU A 503 8.51 -26.55 5.69
N LEU A 504 9.68 -25.96 5.91
CA LEU A 504 9.91 -24.90 6.88
C LEU A 504 9.64 -23.53 6.23
N PRO A 505 9.50 -22.47 7.02
CA PRO A 505 9.15 -21.18 6.50
C PRO A 505 10.30 -20.61 5.71
N ARG A 506 9.95 -19.79 4.71
CA ARG A 506 10.94 -18.96 4.06
C ARG A 506 11.48 -17.95 5.06
N LEU A 507 12.79 -17.99 5.28
CA LEU A 507 13.51 -16.88 5.89
C LEU A 507 13.86 -15.88 4.79
N THR A 508 13.69 -14.59 5.05
CA THR A 508 14.04 -13.55 4.08
C THR A 508 15.56 -13.58 3.82
N PRO A 509 16.00 -13.93 2.60
CA PRO A 509 17.42 -13.95 2.28
C PRO A 509 17.98 -12.53 2.15
N LYS A 510 19.31 -12.42 2.12
CA LYS A 510 19.96 -11.15 1.78
C LYS A 510 19.65 -10.78 0.34
N TYR A 511 19.42 -9.49 0.10
CA TYR A 511 19.14 -8.94 -1.23
C TYR A 511 17.90 -9.53 -1.92
N ASP A 512 16.90 -9.99 -1.17
CA ASP A 512 15.70 -10.68 -1.69
C ASP A 512 15.05 -9.93 -2.88
N ALA A 513 14.75 -8.64 -2.73
CA ALA A 513 14.18 -7.81 -3.79
C ALA A 513 15.09 -7.73 -5.04
N LEU A 514 16.41 -7.64 -4.87
CA LEU A 514 17.35 -7.56 -5.98
C LEU A 514 17.44 -8.89 -6.74
N ASN A 515 17.47 -10.01 -6.01
CA ASN A 515 17.56 -11.34 -6.61
C ASN A 515 16.29 -11.66 -7.41
N VAL A 516 15.11 -11.32 -6.89
CA VAL A 516 13.83 -11.48 -7.60
C VAL A 516 13.81 -10.63 -8.88
N GLU A 517 14.18 -9.36 -8.79
CA GLU A 517 14.21 -8.46 -9.95
C GLU A 517 15.21 -8.93 -11.02
N THR A 518 16.41 -9.34 -10.62
CA THR A 518 17.45 -9.87 -11.52
C THR A 518 16.96 -11.12 -12.23
N THR A 519 16.38 -12.05 -11.47
CA THR A 519 15.87 -13.32 -12.00
C THR A 519 14.65 -13.09 -12.90
N ALA A 520 13.83 -12.08 -12.63
CA ALA A 520 12.71 -11.71 -13.50
C ALA A 520 13.18 -11.09 -14.83
N TYR A 521 14.22 -10.25 -14.86
CA TYR A 521 14.83 -9.80 -16.11
C TYR A 521 15.44 -10.95 -16.91
N ALA A 522 16.11 -11.90 -16.23
CA ALA A 522 16.60 -13.11 -16.87
C ALA A 522 15.45 -13.96 -17.45
N LEU A 523 14.34 -14.12 -16.72
CA LEU A 523 13.17 -14.82 -17.24
C LEU A 523 12.62 -14.14 -18.51
N LEU A 524 12.53 -12.81 -18.52
CA LEU A 524 12.10 -12.05 -19.70
C LEU A 524 13.02 -12.26 -20.91
N THR A 525 14.35 -12.31 -20.71
CA THR A 525 15.30 -12.63 -21.80
C THR A 525 15.13 -14.06 -22.30
N HIS A 526 15.01 -15.04 -21.40
CA HIS A 526 14.79 -16.44 -21.75
C HIS A 526 13.48 -16.66 -22.51
N ILE A 527 12.40 -15.96 -22.13
CA ILE A 527 11.11 -16.01 -22.83
C ILE A 527 11.23 -15.44 -24.26
N LYS A 528 11.89 -14.28 -24.41
CA LYS A 528 12.09 -13.66 -25.72
C LYS A 528 12.96 -14.51 -26.66
N ARG A 529 13.91 -15.26 -26.10
CA ARG A 529 14.79 -16.19 -26.84
C ARG A 529 14.24 -17.62 -26.94
N GLN A 530 13.07 -17.91 -26.38
CA GLN A 530 12.46 -19.25 -26.35
C GLN A 530 13.38 -20.34 -25.76
N ALA A 531 14.11 -20.03 -24.69
CA ALA A 531 15.00 -20.98 -24.02
C ALA A 531 14.22 -22.06 -23.23
N VAL A 532 14.82 -23.21 -22.95
CA VAL A 532 14.12 -24.37 -22.35
C VAL A 532 13.92 -24.26 -20.83
N ILE A 533 14.81 -23.55 -20.12
CA ILE A 533 14.88 -23.54 -18.63
C ILE A 533 13.81 -22.67 -17.94
N GLN A 534 12.87 -22.09 -18.68
CA GLN A 534 11.91 -21.09 -18.18
C GLN A 534 11.10 -21.58 -16.96
N ARG A 535 10.70 -22.86 -16.95
CA ARG A 535 9.86 -23.44 -15.90
C ARG A 535 10.53 -23.42 -14.52
N GLU A 536 11.82 -23.71 -14.46
CA GLU A 536 12.59 -23.78 -13.20
C GLU A 536 12.76 -22.38 -12.59
N ILE A 537 12.97 -21.37 -13.46
CA ILE A 537 13.06 -19.96 -13.07
C ILE A 537 11.72 -19.47 -12.50
N VAL A 538 10.61 -19.78 -13.19
CA VAL A 538 9.26 -19.44 -12.74
C VAL A 538 8.96 -20.05 -11.37
N HIS A 539 9.34 -21.32 -11.17
CA HIS A 539 9.16 -21.98 -9.88
C HIS A 539 9.97 -21.31 -8.77
N TRP A 540 11.21 -20.92 -9.05
CA TRP A 540 12.05 -20.19 -8.09
C TRP A 540 11.43 -18.85 -7.69
N ILE A 541 10.95 -18.05 -8.65
CA ILE A 541 10.29 -16.76 -8.39
C ILE A 541 9.06 -16.95 -7.49
N ASN A 542 8.25 -17.97 -7.76
CA ASN A 542 7.05 -18.28 -6.99
C ASN A 542 7.34 -18.75 -5.55
N ILE A 543 8.43 -19.49 -5.32
CA ILE A 543 8.89 -19.85 -3.96
C ILE A 543 9.31 -18.60 -3.18
N HIS A 544 9.85 -17.58 -3.85
CA HIS A 544 10.34 -16.35 -3.21
C HIS A 544 9.27 -15.28 -3.03
N ARG A 545 7.99 -15.60 -3.27
CA ARG A 545 6.88 -14.69 -3.04
C ARG A 545 6.77 -14.33 -1.55
N SER A 546 6.52 -13.05 -1.24
CA SER A 546 6.49 -12.54 0.14
C SER A 546 5.08 -12.36 0.67
N THR A 547 4.12 -12.03 -0.19
CA THR A 547 2.69 -11.97 0.14
C THR A 547 1.93 -12.75 -0.91
N ASP A 548 0.63 -12.98 -0.78
CA ASP A 548 -0.13 -13.69 -1.83
C ASP A 548 -0.12 -12.93 -3.19
N HIS A 549 0.31 -11.66 -3.20
CA HIS A 549 0.17 -10.75 -4.34
C HIS A 549 1.47 -10.07 -4.77
N GLY A 550 2.56 -10.23 -4.04
CA GLY A 550 3.78 -9.48 -4.30
C GLY A 550 5.04 -10.05 -3.65
N TRP A 551 6.16 -9.44 -4.04
CA TRP A 551 7.49 -9.75 -3.54
C TRP A 551 7.93 -8.67 -2.54
N ALA A 552 9.23 -8.43 -2.40
CA ALA A 552 9.76 -7.64 -1.29
C ALA A 552 9.61 -6.12 -1.51
N SER A 553 9.51 -5.65 -2.76
CA SER A 553 9.42 -4.24 -3.14
C SER A 553 8.45 -3.98 -4.30
N THR A 554 8.41 -2.74 -4.78
CA THR A 554 7.64 -2.29 -5.95
C THR A 554 8.22 -2.80 -7.27
N GLN A 555 9.52 -2.57 -7.50
CA GLN A 555 10.17 -2.88 -8.78
C GLN A 555 10.29 -4.38 -9.08
N ASP A 556 10.75 -5.16 -8.10
CA ASP A 556 10.81 -6.61 -8.19
C ASP A 556 9.42 -7.21 -8.44
N THR A 557 8.39 -6.70 -7.76
CA THR A 557 7.01 -7.15 -7.99
C THR A 557 6.53 -6.84 -9.40
N ILE A 558 6.75 -5.64 -9.93
CA ILE A 558 6.32 -5.30 -11.30
C ILE A 558 7.04 -6.14 -12.35
N VAL A 559 8.36 -6.25 -12.26
CA VAL A 559 9.14 -7.00 -13.25
C VAL A 559 8.84 -8.50 -13.15
N ALA A 560 8.68 -9.04 -11.94
CA ALA A 560 8.26 -10.43 -11.72
C ALA A 560 6.86 -10.69 -12.28
N LEU A 561 5.89 -9.80 -12.03
CA LEU A 561 4.55 -9.91 -12.62
C LEU A 561 4.64 -9.90 -14.14
N GLN A 562 5.34 -8.95 -14.76
CA GLN A 562 5.54 -8.90 -16.21
C GLN A 562 6.14 -10.20 -16.77
N ALA A 563 7.17 -10.74 -16.11
CA ALA A 563 7.83 -11.98 -16.51
C ALA A 563 6.90 -13.20 -16.40
N LEU A 564 6.15 -13.31 -15.30
CA LEU A 564 5.19 -14.39 -15.08
C LEU A 564 4.01 -14.31 -16.06
N MET A 565 3.49 -13.11 -16.34
CA MET A 565 2.44 -12.90 -17.34
C MET A 565 2.91 -13.26 -18.75
N ALA A 566 4.12 -12.86 -19.13
CA ALA A 566 4.70 -13.23 -20.42
C ALA A 566 4.89 -14.76 -20.54
N TYR A 567 5.32 -15.43 -19.47
CA TYR A 567 5.46 -16.88 -19.43
C TYR A 567 4.10 -17.58 -19.53
N ALA A 568 3.11 -17.15 -18.74
CA ALA A 568 1.77 -17.71 -18.70
C ALA A 568 1.06 -17.56 -20.05
N ALA A 569 1.25 -16.42 -20.73
CA ALA A 569 0.69 -16.19 -22.06
C ALA A 569 1.25 -17.14 -23.14
N GLN A 570 2.52 -17.55 -23.04
CA GLN A 570 3.14 -18.46 -24.01
C GLN A 570 2.91 -19.94 -23.70
N ASN A 571 2.85 -20.31 -22.41
CA ASN A 571 2.84 -21.70 -21.95
C ASN A 571 1.49 -22.15 -21.39
N ARG A 572 0.39 -21.53 -21.84
CA ARG A 572 -0.96 -21.88 -21.38
C ARG A 572 -1.28 -23.34 -21.76
N PRO A 573 -1.67 -24.20 -20.80
CA PRO A 573 -2.08 -25.56 -21.12
C PRO A 573 -3.33 -25.54 -21.99
N GLN A 574 -3.29 -26.28 -23.11
CA GLN A 574 -4.44 -26.43 -24.03
C GLN A 574 -5.48 -27.45 -23.54
N ASN A 575 -5.10 -28.30 -22.57
CA ASN A 575 -5.98 -29.30 -21.97
C ASN A 575 -6.55 -28.75 -20.67
N GLY A 576 -7.86 -28.93 -20.46
CA GLY A 576 -8.61 -28.36 -19.35
C GLY A 576 -7.95 -28.53 -18.00
N LEU A 577 -7.96 -27.45 -17.22
CA LEU A 577 -7.40 -27.40 -15.88
C LEU A 577 -8.46 -27.91 -14.89
N ASP A 578 -8.14 -28.99 -14.19
CA ASP A 578 -8.97 -29.56 -13.12
C ASP A 578 -8.04 -30.05 -12.02
N VAL A 579 -7.88 -29.24 -10.97
CA VAL A 579 -7.01 -29.54 -9.84
C VAL A 579 -7.80 -29.48 -8.54
N THR A 580 -7.86 -30.61 -7.85
CA THR A 580 -8.37 -30.70 -6.49
C THR A 580 -7.23 -30.55 -5.49
N VAL A 581 -7.27 -29.49 -4.67
CA VAL A 581 -6.36 -29.30 -3.54
C VAL A 581 -7.08 -29.63 -2.24
N THR A 582 -6.64 -30.67 -1.54
CA THR A 582 -7.17 -31.06 -0.23
C THR A 582 -6.20 -30.66 0.88
N VAL A 583 -6.70 -29.91 1.87
CA VAL A 583 -5.98 -29.48 3.08
C VAL A 583 -6.50 -30.27 4.28
N GLU A 584 -5.62 -31.04 4.89
CA GLU A 584 -5.89 -31.85 6.08
C GLU A 584 -5.09 -31.32 7.27
N LEU A 585 -5.71 -31.29 8.46
CA LEU A 585 -5.07 -30.91 9.71
C LEU A 585 -5.02 -32.12 10.65
N PRO A 586 -3.87 -32.81 10.79
CA PRO A 586 -3.73 -33.93 11.71
C PRO A 586 -4.01 -33.56 13.17
N SER A 587 -3.84 -32.29 13.54
CA SER A 587 -4.10 -31.78 14.89
C SER A 587 -5.59 -31.61 15.22
N VAL A 588 -6.47 -31.62 14.21
CA VAL A 588 -7.92 -31.48 14.37
C VAL A 588 -8.60 -32.72 13.78
N PRO A 589 -9.11 -33.64 14.61
CA PRO A 589 -9.73 -34.88 14.11
C PRO A 589 -10.87 -34.60 13.13
N GLY A 590 -10.80 -35.22 11.95
CA GLY A 590 -11.84 -35.10 10.90
C GLY A 590 -11.82 -33.80 10.09
N TYR A 591 -10.86 -32.90 10.32
CA TYR A 591 -10.75 -31.68 9.52
C TYR A 591 -10.11 -31.96 8.16
N SER A 592 -10.93 -31.90 7.12
CA SER A 592 -10.51 -31.89 5.72
C SER A 592 -11.30 -30.83 4.97
N GLN A 593 -10.61 -29.99 4.21
CA GLN A 593 -11.21 -29.01 3.31
C GLN A 593 -10.64 -29.24 1.92
N HIS A 594 -11.47 -29.14 0.90
CA HIS A 594 -11.05 -29.31 -0.48
C HIS A 594 -11.45 -28.09 -1.31
N VAL A 595 -10.56 -27.71 -2.21
CA VAL A 595 -10.73 -26.63 -3.18
C VAL A 595 -10.61 -27.24 -4.55
N GLN A 596 -11.63 -27.06 -5.38
CA GLN A 596 -11.60 -27.44 -6.78
C GLN A 596 -11.24 -26.22 -7.62
N ILE A 597 -10.28 -26.38 -8.52
CA ILE A 597 -9.82 -25.35 -9.43
C ILE A 597 -10.16 -25.78 -10.86
N ASP A 598 -10.96 -24.97 -11.54
CA ASP A 598 -11.41 -25.12 -12.91
C ASP A 598 -11.02 -23.89 -13.76
N GLU A 599 -11.39 -23.89 -15.04
CA GLU A 599 -11.11 -22.76 -15.95
C GLU A 599 -11.86 -21.47 -15.60
N ASN A 600 -12.96 -21.56 -14.85
CA ASN A 600 -13.77 -20.39 -14.47
C ASN A 600 -13.24 -19.71 -13.21
N ASN A 601 -12.62 -20.47 -12.31
CA ASN A 601 -12.14 -19.99 -11.01
C ASN A 601 -10.60 -19.89 -10.92
N LEU A 602 -9.89 -20.11 -12.04
CA LEU A 602 -8.43 -20.11 -12.13
C LEU A 602 -7.77 -18.90 -11.47
N SER A 603 -8.37 -17.73 -11.66
CA SER A 603 -7.87 -16.43 -11.20
C SER A 603 -8.32 -16.03 -9.80
N GLN A 604 -9.28 -16.76 -9.22
CA GLN A 604 -9.90 -16.43 -7.94
C GLN A 604 -9.07 -16.95 -6.76
N LEU A 605 -8.76 -16.08 -5.81
CA LEU A 605 -8.13 -16.49 -4.55
C LEU A 605 -9.12 -17.28 -3.69
N GLN A 606 -8.81 -18.54 -3.43
CA GLN A 606 -9.55 -19.35 -2.46
C GLN A 606 -8.74 -19.43 -1.17
N THR A 607 -9.34 -19.01 -0.05
CA THR A 607 -8.67 -18.95 1.26
C THR A 607 -9.33 -19.90 2.26
N ILE A 608 -8.53 -20.77 2.86
CA ILE A 608 -8.94 -21.67 3.94
C ILE A 608 -8.35 -21.15 5.25
N GLN A 609 -9.23 -20.78 6.19
CA GLN A 609 -8.84 -20.37 7.54
C GLN A 609 -8.59 -21.60 8.41
N ILE A 610 -7.38 -21.73 8.96
CA ILE A 610 -7.02 -22.85 9.82
C ILE A 610 -7.56 -22.59 11.24
N PRO A 611 -8.48 -23.43 11.76
CA PRO A 611 -8.96 -23.29 13.13
C PRO A 611 -7.85 -23.68 14.09
N ARG A 612 -7.50 -22.78 15.03
CA ARG A 612 -6.40 -22.95 15.99
C ARG A 612 -5.09 -23.34 15.28
N ALA A 613 -4.36 -22.34 14.80
CA ALA A 613 -3.10 -22.49 14.06
C ALA A 613 -1.98 -23.17 14.89
N CYS A 614 -2.09 -24.49 15.05
CA CYS A 614 -1.22 -25.36 15.82
C CYS A 614 -1.01 -26.68 15.06
N GLY A 615 0.25 -27.10 14.92
CA GLY A 615 0.60 -28.36 14.25
C GLY A 615 0.98 -28.19 12.78
N THR A 616 0.85 -29.28 12.03
CA THR A 616 1.22 -29.34 10.60
C THR A 616 -0.03 -29.31 9.73
N ALA A 617 0.07 -28.71 8.54
CA ALA A 617 -0.95 -28.77 7.50
C ALA A 617 -0.45 -29.69 6.38
N VAL A 618 -1.28 -30.66 5.99
CA VAL A 618 -0.97 -31.57 4.89
C VAL A 618 -1.78 -31.11 3.68
N VAL A 619 -1.10 -30.77 2.60
CA VAL A 619 -1.72 -30.37 1.34
C VAL A 619 -1.48 -31.49 0.33
N LYS A 620 -2.55 -32.01 -0.27
CA LYS A 620 -2.48 -32.97 -1.38
C LYS A 620 -3.15 -32.33 -2.59
N ALA A 621 -2.51 -32.46 -3.75
CA ALA A 621 -3.06 -32.02 -5.02
C ALA A 621 -3.29 -33.24 -5.92
N GLN A 622 -4.45 -33.31 -6.57
CA GLN A 622 -4.83 -34.35 -7.51
C GLN A 622 -5.45 -33.71 -8.75
N GLY A 623 -5.24 -34.30 -9.94
CA GLY A 623 -5.78 -33.80 -11.20
C GLY A 623 -4.71 -33.28 -12.17
N THR A 624 -5.15 -32.50 -13.16
CA THR A 624 -4.34 -31.98 -14.27
C THR A 624 -4.30 -30.46 -14.25
N GLY A 625 -3.12 -29.90 -14.03
CA GLY A 625 -2.90 -28.45 -14.01
C GLY A 625 -1.80 -28.05 -13.05
N VAL A 626 -1.69 -26.74 -12.82
CA VAL A 626 -0.80 -26.19 -11.79
C VAL A 626 -1.65 -25.38 -10.82
N ALA A 627 -1.42 -25.58 -9.53
CA ALA A 627 -2.02 -24.78 -8.48
C ALA A 627 -0.91 -24.18 -7.62
N LEU A 628 -1.01 -22.90 -7.35
CA LEU A 628 -0.14 -22.20 -6.42
C LEU A 628 -0.80 -22.23 -5.04
N VAL A 629 -0.09 -22.84 -4.09
CA VAL A 629 -0.54 -22.95 -2.70
C VAL A 629 0.44 -22.24 -1.80
N GLN A 630 -0.05 -21.31 -0.97
CA GLN A 630 0.73 -20.56 -0.01
C GLN A 630 0.09 -20.69 1.38
N LEU A 631 0.93 -20.84 2.40
CA LEU A 631 0.49 -20.88 3.80
C LEU A 631 1.11 -19.68 4.52
N SER A 632 0.25 -18.80 5.02
CA SER A 632 0.58 -17.57 5.73
C SER A 632 0.22 -17.73 7.20
N VAL A 633 1.13 -17.39 8.10
CA VAL A 633 0.95 -17.52 9.55
C VAL A 633 1.29 -16.19 10.21
N ASP A 634 0.32 -15.65 10.95
CA ASP A 634 0.40 -14.39 11.64
C ASP A 634 0.33 -14.63 13.14
N TYR A 635 1.28 -14.09 13.91
CA TYR A 635 1.27 -14.18 15.37
C TYR A 635 1.98 -13.00 16.02
N ASN A 636 1.58 -12.63 17.23
CA ASN A 636 2.18 -11.51 17.95
C ASN A 636 3.20 -11.97 18.99
N VAL A 637 4.27 -11.19 19.12
CA VAL A 637 5.36 -11.44 20.06
C VAL A 637 5.60 -10.23 20.96
N ASP A 638 5.68 -10.45 22.26
CA ASP A 638 5.90 -9.44 23.31
C ASP A 638 7.35 -9.41 23.83
N ARG A 639 8.17 -10.43 23.54
CA ARG A 639 9.56 -10.52 24.01
C ARG A 639 10.56 -10.29 22.88
N GLN A 640 11.57 -9.46 23.14
CA GLN A 640 12.60 -9.09 22.17
C GLN A 640 13.38 -10.29 21.60
N GLN A 641 13.65 -11.33 22.41
CA GLN A 641 14.38 -12.54 21.99
C GLN A 641 13.66 -13.37 20.92
N LEU A 642 12.34 -13.17 20.78
CA LEU A 642 11.48 -13.90 19.86
C LEU A 642 11.20 -13.11 18.57
N LEU A 643 11.65 -11.85 18.51
CA LEU A 643 11.62 -11.05 17.30
C LEU A 643 12.59 -11.64 16.28
N THR A 644 12.18 -11.68 15.02
CA THR A 644 13.05 -12.16 13.95
C THR A 644 14.01 -11.02 13.58
N PRO A 645 15.33 -11.20 13.79
CA PRO A 645 16.29 -10.17 13.40
C PRO A 645 16.29 -10.02 11.87
N PRO A 646 16.56 -8.81 11.35
CA PRO A 646 16.72 -8.63 9.92
C PRO A 646 17.95 -9.43 9.43
N PRO A 647 17.96 -9.88 8.17
CA PRO A 647 19.10 -10.64 7.61
C PRO A 647 20.40 -9.82 7.58
N LEU A 648 20.28 -8.50 7.53
CA LEU A 648 21.38 -7.53 7.67
C LEU A 648 20.92 -6.36 8.54
N SER A 649 21.74 -6.00 9.53
CA SER A 649 21.53 -4.79 10.32
C SER A 649 22.05 -3.56 9.54
N ALA A 650 21.14 -2.91 8.80
CA ALA A 650 21.48 -1.80 7.90
C ALA A 650 21.25 -0.41 8.51
N PHE A 651 20.51 -0.33 9.62
CA PHE A 651 20.18 0.91 10.30
C PHE A 651 20.42 0.79 11.80
N ASN A 652 20.88 1.88 12.41
CA ASN A 652 20.74 2.09 13.85
C ASN A 652 19.54 3.01 14.09
N LEU A 653 18.75 2.71 15.11
CA LEU A 653 17.55 3.44 15.47
C LEU A 653 17.55 3.67 16.98
N ASP A 654 17.59 4.93 17.37
CA ASP A 654 17.42 5.39 18.75
C ASP A 654 16.08 6.12 18.88
N VAL A 655 15.28 5.76 19.87
CA VAL A 655 13.92 6.31 20.07
C VAL A 655 13.75 6.67 21.52
N THR A 656 13.51 7.96 21.77
CA THR A 656 13.19 8.48 23.09
C THR A 656 11.78 9.06 23.09
N VAL A 657 11.00 8.71 24.10
CA VAL A 657 9.64 9.20 24.29
C VAL A 657 9.59 10.01 25.57
N SER A 658 9.05 11.23 25.50
CA SER A 658 8.72 12.01 26.69
C SER A 658 7.25 12.40 26.70
N TYR A 659 6.68 12.49 27.91
CA TYR A 659 5.30 12.84 28.13
C TYR A 659 5.22 14.20 28.84
N SER A 660 4.25 15.02 28.48
CA SER A 660 4.01 16.32 29.11
C SER A 660 2.51 16.62 29.17
N GLY A 661 2.14 17.71 29.85
CA GLY A 661 0.74 18.12 30.04
C GLY A 661 0.02 17.38 31.19
N ARG A 662 -1.27 17.70 31.38
CA ARG A 662 -2.09 17.11 32.44
C ARG A 662 -2.41 15.66 32.07
N ASN A 663 -2.11 14.72 32.97
CA ASN A 663 -2.31 13.28 32.73
C ASN A 663 -1.61 12.77 31.45
N ASN A 664 -0.42 13.28 31.13
CA ASN A 664 0.34 12.91 29.93
C ASN A 664 -0.41 13.19 28.61
N SER A 665 -1.13 14.32 28.54
CA SER A 665 -1.91 14.72 27.36
C SER A 665 -1.07 15.03 26.12
N HIS A 666 0.25 15.17 26.26
CA HIS A 666 1.16 15.34 25.15
C HIS A 666 2.25 14.28 25.18
N ILE A 667 2.58 13.76 24.00
CA ILE A 667 3.68 12.83 23.79
C ILE A 667 4.62 13.42 22.74
N LYS A 668 5.91 13.51 23.09
CA LYS A 668 6.99 13.93 22.19
C LYS A 668 7.83 12.70 21.88
N LEU A 669 7.75 12.26 20.63
CA LEU A 669 8.52 11.14 20.10
C LEU A 669 9.74 11.69 19.34
N ARG A 670 10.94 11.43 19.85
CA ARG A 670 12.18 11.72 19.14
C ARG A 670 12.77 10.42 18.62
N SER A 671 12.78 10.27 17.30
CA SER A 671 13.39 9.15 16.60
C SER A 671 14.63 9.61 15.84
N CYS A 672 15.72 8.90 16.01
CA CYS A 672 17.05 9.24 15.52
C CYS A 672 17.59 8.05 14.74
N GLN A 673 17.85 8.21 13.44
CA GLN A 673 18.28 7.11 12.56
C GLN A 673 19.68 7.34 11.99
N SER A 674 20.41 6.25 11.73
CA SER A 674 21.67 6.30 10.96
C SER A 674 21.86 5.07 10.08
N TRP A 675 22.47 5.29 8.90
CA TRP A 675 22.83 4.24 7.95
C TRP A 675 24.16 3.59 8.33
N THR A 676 24.18 2.28 8.56
CA THR A 676 25.38 1.54 8.99
C THR A 676 26.06 0.77 7.86
N LEU A 677 25.33 0.38 6.80
CA LEU A 677 25.81 -0.49 5.73
C LEU A 677 26.59 0.27 4.64
N GLN A 678 27.72 0.86 5.03
CA GLN A 678 28.58 1.66 4.15
C GLN A 678 29.34 0.85 3.10
N SER A 679 29.41 -0.48 3.24
CA SER A 679 29.99 -1.35 2.22
C SER A 679 29.20 -1.35 0.93
N GLU A 680 27.90 -1.04 0.99
CA GLU A 680 27.01 -0.99 -0.17
C GLU A 680 26.95 0.41 -0.77
N SER A 681 26.74 1.43 0.06
CA SER A 681 26.56 2.81 -0.40
C SER A 681 26.77 3.82 0.73
N GLN A 682 27.09 5.07 0.38
CA GLN A 682 27.21 6.16 1.36
C GLN A 682 25.87 6.56 1.98
N THR A 683 24.78 6.36 1.24
CA THR A 683 23.40 6.65 1.65
C THR A 683 22.52 5.41 1.54
N SER A 684 21.44 5.38 2.31
CA SER A 684 20.48 4.25 2.32
C SER A 684 19.62 4.12 1.06
N GLY A 685 19.50 5.18 0.25
CA GLY A 685 18.41 5.34 -0.72
C GLY A 685 17.13 5.83 -0.03
N MET A 686 15.97 5.55 -0.62
CA MET A 686 14.68 5.83 0.01
C MET A 686 14.43 4.93 1.22
N ALA A 687 14.37 5.51 2.42
CA ALA A 687 14.08 4.81 3.66
C ALA A 687 12.72 5.25 4.23
N VAL A 688 12.02 4.30 4.86
CA VAL A 688 10.70 4.53 5.48
C VAL A 688 10.80 4.20 6.97
N LEU A 689 10.43 5.15 7.81
CA LEU A 689 10.24 4.96 9.25
C LEU A 689 8.74 4.78 9.52
N VAL A 690 8.38 3.69 10.19
CA VAL A 690 7.01 3.44 10.64
C VAL A 690 7.00 3.37 12.16
N ALA A 691 6.32 4.33 12.79
CA ALA A 691 6.11 4.38 14.23
C ALA A 691 4.63 4.13 14.54
N SER A 692 4.36 3.15 15.40
CA SER A 692 3.00 2.93 15.92
C SER A 692 2.77 3.84 17.12
N ILE A 693 1.73 4.66 17.04
CA ILE A 693 1.35 5.60 18.10
C ILE A 693 0.42 4.90 19.09
N PRO A 694 0.55 5.12 20.41
CA PRO A 694 -0.36 4.55 21.41
C PRO A 694 -1.82 4.98 21.19
N THR A 695 -2.75 4.12 21.59
CA THR A 695 -4.20 4.37 21.48
C THR A 695 -4.58 5.69 22.16
N GLY A 696 -5.36 6.52 21.48
CA GLY A 696 -5.86 7.79 22.01
C GLY A 696 -5.02 9.02 21.66
N TYR A 697 -3.80 8.86 21.11
CA TYR A 697 -3.03 9.97 20.58
C TYR A 697 -3.18 10.11 19.06
N GLY A 698 -3.14 11.35 18.56
CA GLY A 698 -3.25 11.65 17.14
C GLY A 698 -2.29 12.76 16.69
N ILE A 699 -2.05 12.82 15.39
CA ILE A 699 -1.37 13.92 14.71
C ILE A 699 -2.31 14.51 13.68
N GLU A 700 -2.45 15.83 13.66
CA GLU A 700 -3.07 16.49 12.52
C GLU A 700 -2.13 16.42 11.30
N GLN A 701 -2.62 15.87 10.19
CA GLN A 701 -1.82 15.73 8.97
C GLN A 701 -1.26 17.07 8.45
N ARG A 702 -1.94 18.19 8.73
CA ARG A 702 -1.47 19.52 8.35
C ARG A 702 -0.22 19.93 9.12
N GLU A 703 -0.17 19.70 10.43
CA GLU A 703 1.01 19.97 11.25
C GLU A 703 2.18 19.14 10.75
N LEU A 704 1.92 17.88 10.42
CA LEU A 704 2.93 16.99 9.85
C LEU A 704 3.43 17.46 8.48
N ASN A 705 2.54 17.95 7.62
CA ASN A 705 2.93 18.54 6.33
C ASN A 705 3.75 19.83 6.52
N ALA A 706 3.34 20.69 7.46
CA ALA A 706 4.07 21.92 7.78
C ALA A 706 5.47 21.60 8.33
N TYR A 707 5.58 20.55 9.15
CA TYR A 707 6.85 20.05 9.68
C TYR A 707 7.77 19.48 8.59
N VAL A 708 7.23 18.79 7.58
CA VAL A 708 8.03 18.36 6.42
C VAL A 708 8.48 19.58 5.59
N GLN A 709 7.61 20.58 5.42
CA GLN A 709 7.90 21.78 4.63
C GLN A 709 8.85 22.76 5.33
N SER A 710 8.92 22.74 6.66
CA SER A 710 9.85 23.59 7.42
C SER A 710 11.31 23.24 7.14
N GLY A 711 11.59 22.00 6.73
CA GLY A 711 12.94 21.53 6.45
C GLY A 711 13.81 21.36 7.70
N GLU A 712 13.22 21.38 8.90
CA GLU A 712 13.93 21.18 10.18
C GLU A 712 14.66 19.85 10.25
N VAL A 713 14.07 18.79 9.66
CA VAL A 713 14.73 17.50 9.47
C VAL A 713 15.31 17.45 8.06
N PRO A 714 16.64 17.50 7.91
CA PRO A 714 17.26 17.37 6.61
C PRO A 714 16.83 16.07 5.92
N HIS A 715 16.49 16.17 4.64
CA HIS A 715 16.10 15.04 3.79
C HIS A 715 14.76 14.34 4.13
N LEU A 716 13.98 14.82 5.10
CA LEU A 716 12.60 14.39 5.26
C LEU A 716 11.79 14.89 4.07
N ARG A 717 11.13 13.98 3.34
CA ARG A 717 10.40 14.32 2.10
C ARG A 717 8.90 14.23 2.24
N GLU A 718 8.42 13.27 3.02
CA GLU A 718 6.99 13.09 3.26
C GLU A 718 6.76 12.44 4.62
N ALA A 719 5.67 12.81 5.28
CA ALA A 719 5.20 12.14 6.48
C ALA A 719 3.67 12.11 6.51
N ARG A 720 3.10 10.98 6.93
CA ARG A 720 1.65 10.74 6.99
C ARG A 720 1.28 10.10 8.32
N PHE A 721 0.12 10.47 8.84
CA PHE A 721 -0.52 9.80 9.97
C PHE A 721 -1.79 9.10 9.49
N LYS A 722 -1.85 7.77 9.62
CA LYS A 722 -2.98 6.95 9.22
C LYS A 722 -3.15 5.77 10.16
N GLU A 723 -4.37 5.55 10.63
CA GLU A 723 -4.74 4.40 11.48
C GLU A 723 -3.85 4.19 12.73
N GLY A 724 -3.46 5.28 13.41
CA GLY A 724 -2.60 5.20 14.59
C GLY A 724 -1.13 4.91 14.26
N LYS A 725 -0.72 4.99 12.99
CA LYS A 725 0.69 4.89 12.58
C LYS A 725 1.15 6.20 11.98
N TRP A 726 2.29 6.69 12.46
CA TRP A 726 3.05 7.72 11.78
C TRP A 726 4.06 7.04 10.86
N THR A 727 4.04 7.43 9.59
CA THR A 727 4.99 6.97 8.59
C THR A 727 5.72 8.16 7.99
N SER A 728 7.04 8.11 7.94
CA SER A 728 7.86 9.14 7.29
C SER A 728 8.84 8.53 6.30
N THR A 729 9.13 9.27 5.24
CA THR A 729 10.04 8.86 4.16
C THR A 729 11.16 9.87 4.01
N SER A 730 12.40 9.38 4.03
CA SER A 730 13.61 10.21 3.94
C SER A 730 14.78 9.46 3.30
N ASN A 731 15.79 10.21 2.85
CA ASN A 731 17.10 9.65 2.50
C ASN A 731 18.01 9.74 3.71
N ILE A 732 18.42 8.59 4.27
CA ILE A 732 19.27 8.55 5.47
C ILE A 732 20.74 8.41 5.06
N TRP A 733 21.58 9.27 5.65
CA TRP A 733 23.02 9.34 5.41
C TRP A 733 23.80 8.72 6.57
N LYS A 734 25.09 8.46 6.33
CA LYS A 734 26.05 8.23 7.41
C LYS A 734 26.18 9.52 8.23
N SER A 735 25.98 9.43 9.54
CA SER A 735 26.38 10.50 10.45
C SER A 735 26.95 9.91 11.75
N PRO A 736 28.02 10.49 12.32
CA PRO A 736 28.44 10.22 13.70
C PRO A 736 27.47 10.82 14.73
N GLN A 737 26.59 11.74 14.32
CA GLN A 737 25.51 12.32 15.11
C GLN A 737 24.17 11.95 14.46
N TYR A 738 23.33 11.19 15.14
CA TYR A 738 22.04 10.75 14.60
C TYR A 738 21.28 11.87 13.85
N VAL A 739 20.65 11.54 12.72
CA VAL A 739 19.68 12.47 12.10
C VAL A 739 18.49 12.54 13.04
N CYS A 740 18.49 13.56 13.89
CA CYS A 740 17.41 13.88 14.79
C CYS A 740 16.78 15.19 14.31
N PRO A 741 15.49 15.43 14.58
CA PRO A 741 14.97 16.80 14.64
C PRO A 741 15.91 17.64 15.50
N SER A 742 16.34 18.80 15.00
CA SER A 742 17.17 19.73 15.76
C SER A 742 16.51 20.07 17.11
N GLN A 743 17.31 20.46 18.09
CA GLN A 743 16.85 20.98 19.39
C GLN A 743 16.18 22.37 19.23
N SER A 744 15.17 22.51 18.37
CA SER A 744 14.14 23.52 18.59
C SER A 744 13.17 22.94 19.62
N ASP A 745 12.76 23.77 20.59
CA ASP A 745 11.76 23.39 21.59
C ASP A 745 10.42 22.95 20.96
N ASP A 746 10.23 23.24 19.67
CA ASP A 746 9.12 22.86 18.81
C ASP A 746 9.29 21.46 18.19
N GLY A 747 9.47 20.44 19.03
CA GLY A 747 9.16 19.07 18.58
C GLY A 747 7.66 18.96 18.33
N VAL A 748 7.23 18.20 17.31
CA VAL A 748 5.81 17.93 17.03
C VAL A 748 5.12 17.47 18.32
N GLN A 749 4.38 18.39 18.94
CA GLN A 749 3.63 18.12 20.15
C GLN A 749 2.36 17.41 19.72
N LEU A 750 2.16 16.20 20.20
CA LEU A 750 0.96 15.42 19.91
C LEU A 750 -0.13 15.84 20.89
N PRO A 751 -1.20 16.54 20.47
CA PRO A 751 -2.36 16.72 21.35
C PRO A 751 -3.13 15.40 21.50
N THR A 752 -3.62 15.11 22.72
CA THR A 752 -4.65 14.09 22.99
C THR A 752 -6.00 14.45 22.39
#